data_AF-A0A852NIL4-F1
#
_entry.id   AF-A0A852NIL4-F1
#
_cell.length_a   1.000
_cell.length_b   1.000
_cell.length_c   1.000
_cell.angle_alpha   90.00
_cell.angle_beta   90.00
_cell.angle_gamma   90.00
#
_symmetry.space_group_name_H-M   'P 1'
#
loop_
_entity.id
_entity.type
_entity.pdbx_description
1 polymer ?
#
loop_
_entity_poly.entity_id
_entity_poly.type
_entity_poly.pdbx_seq_one_letter_code
_entity_poly.pdbx_strand_id
1 'polypeptide(L)'
;QSTPLHLAAGYNRVRIVQLLLQHGADVHAKDKGGLVPLHNACSYGHYEVTELLLKHGACVNAMDLWQFTPLHEAASKNRVEVCSLLLSHGADPTLVNCHGKSAVDMAPTPELRERLTYEFKGHSLLQAAREADLAKVKKTLALEIINFKQPQSHETALHCAVAAVHPKRKQVTELLLRKGANVNEKNKDFMTPLHVAAEKAHNDVMEVLHKHGAKMNALDTLGQTALHRAALAGHLQTCRLLLSYGSDPSIISLQGFTAAQMGNEAVQQILSESTPVRTSDVDYRLLEASKAGDLETVKQLCSPQNVNCRDLEGRHSTPLHFAAGYNRVSVVEYLLHHGADVHAKDKGGLVPLHNACSYGHYEVAELLVRHGASVNVADLWKFTPLHEAAAKGKYEICKLLLKHGADPTKKNRDGNTPLDLVKEGDTDIQDLLRGDAALLDAAKKGCLARVQKLCTQENINCRDTQGRNSTPLHLAAGYNNLEVAEYLLEHGADVNAQDKGGLIPLHNAASYGHVDIAALLIKYNTCVNATDKWAFTPLHEAAQKGRTQLCALLLAHGADPTMKNQEGQTPLDLATADDIRALLIDAMPPEALPTCFKPQATVVSASVISPASTPSCLSAASSIDNLTGPLADLAVGGASNAGDGAAGTERKEGEVSGLDMNITQFLKSLGLEHLRDIFETEQITLDVLADMGHEELKEIGINAYGHRHKLIKGVERLLGGQQGTNPYLTFHCVSQGTILLDLAPDDKEYQSVEEEMQSTIREHRDGGNAGGIFNRYNVIRIQKVVNKKLRERFCHRQKEVSEENHNHHNERMLFHGSPFINAIIHKGFDERHAYIGGMFGAGIYFAENSSKSNQYVYGIGGGTGCPTHKDRSCYICHRQMLFCRVTLGKSFLQFSTMKMAHAPPGHHSVIGRPSVNGLAYAEYVIYRGEQAYPEYLITYQIVKPEAPSQTATAAEQKT
;
A
#
# COMPACT_ATOMS: atom_id res chain seq x y z
N GLN A 1 -46.36 -42.30 -11.53
CA GLN A 1 -45.51 -41.61 -12.54
C GLN A 1 -44.40 -40.90 -11.78
N SER A 2 -43.24 -40.63 -12.38
CA SER A 2 -42.12 -39.99 -11.65
C SER A 2 -42.52 -38.58 -11.21
N THR A 3 -42.42 -38.30 -9.91
CA THR A 3 -42.79 -36.99 -9.32
C THR A 3 -41.65 -35.97 -9.50
N PRO A 4 -41.86 -34.66 -9.26
CA PRO A 4 -40.77 -33.68 -9.24
C PRO A 4 -39.61 -34.08 -8.33
N LEU A 5 -39.90 -34.76 -7.21
CA LEU A 5 -38.89 -35.27 -6.28
C LEU A 5 -38.03 -36.39 -6.90
N HIS A 6 -38.60 -37.29 -7.71
CA HIS A 6 -37.84 -38.32 -8.43
C HIS A 6 -36.83 -37.72 -9.41
N LEU A 7 -37.24 -36.66 -10.13
CA LEU A 7 -36.39 -35.97 -11.10
C LEU A 7 -35.31 -35.14 -10.38
N ALA A 8 -35.70 -34.34 -9.40
CA ALA A 8 -34.77 -33.54 -8.60
C ALA A 8 -33.72 -34.43 -7.91
N ALA A 9 -34.13 -35.61 -7.42
CA ALA A 9 -33.24 -36.58 -6.82
C ALA A 9 -32.25 -37.20 -7.83
N GLY A 10 -32.73 -37.64 -9.00
CA GLY A 10 -31.87 -38.24 -10.04
C GLY A 10 -30.90 -37.27 -10.72
N TYR A 11 -31.19 -35.97 -10.73
CA TYR A 11 -30.36 -34.92 -11.34
C TYR A 11 -29.53 -34.10 -10.31
N ASN A 12 -29.31 -34.62 -9.10
CA ASN A 12 -28.54 -33.99 -8.02
C ASN A 12 -28.97 -32.53 -7.70
N ARG A 13 -30.27 -32.24 -7.69
CA ARG A 13 -30.77 -30.88 -7.46
C ARG A 13 -31.03 -30.63 -5.97
N VAL A 14 -29.98 -30.73 -5.15
CA VAL A 14 -30.03 -30.67 -3.67
C VAL A 14 -30.98 -29.59 -3.14
N ARG A 15 -30.85 -28.33 -3.57
CA ARG A 15 -31.72 -27.21 -3.13
C ARG A 15 -33.20 -27.40 -3.52
N ILE A 16 -33.48 -27.99 -4.69
CA ILE A 16 -34.84 -28.30 -5.13
C ILE A 16 -35.41 -29.47 -4.31
N VAL A 17 -34.60 -30.49 -4.02
CA VAL A 17 -34.99 -31.60 -3.13
C VAL A 17 -35.32 -31.06 -1.74
N GLN A 18 -34.49 -30.18 -1.17
CA GLN A 18 -34.77 -29.51 0.11
C GLN A 18 -36.11 -28.77 0.09
N LEU A 19 -36.33 -27.93 -0.93
CA LEU A 19 -37.57 -27.16 -1.08
C LEU A 19 -38.81 -28.07 -1.21
N LEU A 20 -38.72 -29.13 -2.02
CA LEU A 20 -39.82 -30.09 -2.20
C LEU A 20 -40.15 -30.82 -0.89
N LEU A 21 -39.15 -31.25 -0.14
CA LEU A 21 -39.34 -31.91 1.16
C LEU A 21 -39.91 -30.96 2.22
N GLN A 22 -39.47 -29.69 2.26
CA GLN A 22 -40.06 -28.65 3.10
C GLN A 22 -41.56 -28.42 2.81
N HIS A 23 -41.97 -28.57 1.56
CA HIS A 23 -43.37 -28.51 1.14
C HIS A 23 -44.09 -29.88 1.16
N GLY A 24 -43.56 -30.87 1.89
CA GLY A 24 -44.24 -32.13 2.16
C GLY A 24 -44.25 -33.13 0.99
N ALA A 25 -43.31 -33.05 0.06
CA ALA A 25 -43.19 -34.03 -1.02
C ALA A 25 -42.91 -35.45 -0.48
N ASP A 26 -43.75 -36.41 -0.88
CA ASP A 26 -43.69 -37.79 -0.41
C ASP A 26 -42.41 -38.52 -0.88
N VAL A 27 -41.58 -38.91 0.09
CA VAL A 27 -40.34 -39.69 -0.09
C VAL A 27 -40.60 -41.17 -0.43
N HIS A 28 -41.82 -41.67 -0.24
CA HIS A 28 -42.25 -43.03 -0.54
C HIS A 28 -43.03 -43.15 -1.85
N ALA A 29 -43.28 -42.03 -2.54
CA ALA A 29 -44.01 -42.01 -3.81
C ALA A 29 -43.34 -42.95 -4.81
N LYS A 30 -44.12 -43.81 -5.48
CA LYS A 30 -43.61 -44.76 -6.47
C LYS A 30 -43.88 -44.31 -7.90
N ASP A 31 -42.89 -44.46 -8.78
CA ASP A 31 -43.07 -44.23 -10.21
C ASP A 31 -43.67 -45.44 -10.95
N LYS A 32 -43.58 -45.48 -12.30
CA LYS A 32 -44.13 -46.58 -13.10
C LYS A 32 -43.37 -47.91 -12.91
N GLY A 33 -42.10 -47.88 -12.52
CA GLY A 33 -41.28 -49.06 -12.22
C GLY A 33 -41.35 -49.47 -10.73
N GLY A 34 -42.13 -48.78 -9.92
CA GLY A 34 -42.16 -48.99 -8.46
C GLY A 34 -41.00 -48.34 -7.70
N LEU A 35 -40.10 -47.64 -8.42
CA LEU A 35 -38.97 -46.93 -7.84
C LEU A 35 -39.47 -45.77 -6.98
N VAL A 36 -38.88 -45.59 -5.80
CA VAL A 36 -39.01 -44.37 -4.97
C VAL A 36 -37.85 -43.41 -5.26
N PRO A 37 -37.93 -42.09 -4.95
CA PRO A 37 -36.88 -41.12 -5.24
C PRO A 37 -35.47 -41.51 -4.75
N LEU A 38 -35.39 -42.28 -3.65
CA LEU A 38 -34.15 -42.81 -3.10
C LEU A 38 -33.39 -43.73 -4.08
N HIS A 39 -34.09 -44.53 -4.91
CA HIS A 39 -33.45 -45.35 -5.94
C HIS A 39 -32.70 -44.48 -6.96
N ASN A 40 -33.34 -43.41 -7.43
CA ASN A 40 -32.74 -42.49 -8.40
C ASN A 40 -31.49 -41.82 -7.84
N ALA A 41 -31.57 -41.31 -6.59
CA ALA A 41 -30.38 -40.74 -5.93
C ALA A 41 -29.25 -41.76 -5.79
N CYS A 42 -29.59 -43.01 -5.45
CA CYS A 42 -28.61 -44.06 -5.19
C CYS A 42 -27.93 -44.61 -6.46
N SER A 43 -28.68 -44.86 -7.53
CA SER A 43 -28.14 -45.38 -8.80
C SER A 43 -27.11 -44.43 -9.44
N TYR A 44 -27.38 -43.12 -9.37
CA TYR A 44 -26.48 -42.09 -9.89
C TYR A 44 -25.36 -41.68 -8.91
N GLY A 45 -25.43 -42.06 -7.63
CA GLY A 45 -24.37 -41.79 -6.64
C GLY A 45 -24.48 -40.47 -5.90
N HIS A 46 -25.67 -39.86 -5.82
CA HIS A 46 -25.87 -38.50 -5.28
C HIS A 46 -25.93 -38.49 -3.74
N TYR A 47 -24.77 -38.57 -3.10
CA TYR A 47 -24.62 -38.70 -1.64
C TYR A 47 -25.50 -37.71 -0.82
N GLU A 48 -25.41 -36.40 -1.09
CA GLU A 48 -26.16 -35.37 -0.34
C GLU A 48 -27.68 -35.52 -0.48
N VAL A 49 -28.16 -35.86 -1.68
CA VAL A 49 -29.59 -36.13 -1.94
C VAL A 49 -30.04 -37.40 -1.21
N THR A 50 -29.25 -38.47 -1.28
CA THR A 50 -29.53 -39.72 -0.57
C THR A 50 -29.62 -39.49 0.94
N GLU A 51 -28.67 -38.77 1.52
CA GLU A 51 -28.66 -38.44 2.95
C GLU A 51 -29.90 -37.62 3.35
N LEU A 52 -30.26 -36.63 2.53
CA LEU A 52 -31.41 -35.78 2.76
C LEU A 52 -32.74 -36.54 2.70
N LEU A 53 -32.90 -37.46 1.73
CA LEU A 53 -34.09 -38.31 1.61
C LEU A 53 -34.20 -39.28 2.81
N LEU A 54 -33.10 -39.90 3.23
CA LEU A 54 -33.05 -40.77 4.41
C LEU A 54 -33.41 -40.00 5.70
N LYS A 55 -32.90 -38.78 5.86
CA LYS A 55 -33.26 -37.88 6.98
C LYS A 55 -34.74 -37.51 7.02
N HIS A 56 -35.43 -37.52 5.88
CA HIS A 56 -36.88 -37.31 5.77
C HIS A 56 -37.69 -38.61 5.78
N GLY A 57 -37.09 -39.73 6.24
CA GLY A 57 -37.79 -40.98 6.49
C GLY A 57 -37.89 -41.94 5.29
N ALA A 58 -37.19 -41.67 4.17
CA ALA A 58 -37.21 -42.57 3.03
C ALA A 58 -36.81 -44.01 3.43
N CYS A 59 -37.64 -45.00 3.06
CA CYS A 59 -37.41 -46.38 3.44
C CYS A 59 -36.17 -46.94 2.71
N VAL A 60 -35.10 -47.18 3.48
CA VAL A 60 -33.78 -47.60 2.97
C VAL A 60 -33.81 -48.94 2.22
N ASN A 61 -34.72 -49.84 2.61
CA ASN A 61 -34.96 -51.15 1.99
C ASN A 61 -36.24 -51.18 1.14
N ALA A 62 -36.70 -50.02 0.63
CA ALA A 62 -37.84 -49.97 -0.27
C ALA A 62 -37.57 -50.83 -1.52
N MET A 63 -38.53 -51.68 -1.90
CA MET A 63 -38.44 -52.51 -3.10
C MET A 63 -39.25 -51.91 -4.26
N ASP A 64 -38.66 -51.94 -5.45
CA ASP A 64 -39.31 -51.67 -6.73
C ASP A 64 -40.10 -52.90 -7.25
N LEU A 65 -40.60 -52.86 -8.50
CA LEU A 65 -41.36 -53.98 -9.08
C LEU A 65 -40.50 -55.24 -9.35
N TRP A 66 -39.17 -55.12 -9.37
CA TRP A 66 -38.22 -56.22 -9.58
C TRP A 66 -37.51 -56.63 -8.28
N GLN A 67 -37.99 -56.15 -7.13
CA GLN A 67 -37.40 -56.37 -5.80
C GLN A 67 -35.97 -55.83 -5.65
N PHE A 68 -35.56 -54.88 -6.50
CA PHE A 68 -34.34 -54.11 -6.26
C PHE A 68 -34.59 -53.14 -5.11
N THR A 69 -33.57 -52.99 -4.26
CA THR A 69 -33.52 -51.95 -3.22
C THR A 69 -32.56 -50.83 -3.68
N PRO A 70 -32.59 -49.64 -3.05
CA PRO A 70 -31.61 -48.58 -3.32
C PRO A 70 -30.15 -49.04 -3.17
N LEU A 71 -29.90 -50.05 -2.33
CA LEU A 71 -28.56 -50.64 -2.18
C LEU A 71 -28.15 -51.54 -3.35
N HIS A 72 -29.09 -52.25 -4.00
CA HIS A 72 -28.81 -52.99 -5.24
C HIS A 72 -28.42 -52.01 -6.37
N GLU A 73 -29.15 -50.90 -6.49
CA GLU A 73 -28.83 -49.83 -7.43
C GLU A 73 -27.44 -49.23 -7.17
N ALA A 74 -27.16 -48.81 -5.93
CA ALA A 74 -25.85 -48.27 -5.56
C ALA A 74 -24.70 -49.27 -5.79
N ALA A 75 -24.86 -50.53 -5.36
CA ALA A 75 -23.83 -51.55 -5.45
C ALA A 75 -23.50 -51.93 -6.91
N SER A 76 -24.53 -52.15 -7.74
CA SER A 76 -24.35 -52.52 -9.16
C SER A 76 -23.68 -51.42 -10.00
N LYS A 77 -23.77 -50.15 -9.56
CA LYS A 77 -23.11 -49.00 -10.19
C LYS A 77 -21.82 -48.57 -9.46
N ASN A 78 -21.31 -49.38 -8.54
CA ASN A 78 -20.10 -49.14 -7.76
C ASN A 78 -20.09 -47.80 -7.00
N ARG A 79 -21.23 -47.41 -6.41
CA ARG A 79 -21.39 -46.15 -5.65
C ARG A 79 -20.98 -46.36 -4.19
N VAL A 80 -19.68 -46.52 -3.95
CA VAL A 80 -19.10 -46.96 -2.66
C VAL A 80 -19.59 -46.12 -1.48
N GLU A 81 -19.55 -44.80 -1.59
CA GLU A 81 -19.91 -43.86 -0.52
C GLU A 81 -21.41 -43.90 -0.20
N VAL A 82 -22.24 -44.06 -1.24
CA VAL A 82 -23.70 -44.23 -1.11
C VAL A 82 -24.03 -45.60 -0.52
N CYS A 83 -23.30 -46.66 -0.87
CA CYS A 83 -23.46 -47.97 -0.23
C CYS A 83 -23.20 -47.88 1.28
N SER A 84 -22.10 -47.25 1.70
CA SER A 84 -21.79 -47.03 3.12
C SER A 84 -22.83 -46.17 3.84
N LEU A 85 -23.37 -45.14 3.18
CA LEU A 85 -24.45 -44.32 3.73
C LEU A 85 -25.75 -45.12 3.91
N LEU A 86 -26.15 -45.93 2.92
CA LEU A 86 -27.32 -46.79 3.01
C LEU A 86 -27.18 -47.83 4.14
N LEU A 87 -26.01 -48.48 4.24
CA LEU A 87 -25.71 -49.43 5.33
C LEU A 87 -25.76 -48.77 6.71
N SER A 88 -25.28 -47.53 6.84
CA SER A 88 -25.33 -46.80 8.12
C SER A 88 -26.76 -46.43 8.55
N HIS A 89 -27.69 -46.37 7.60
CA HIS A 89 -29.13 -46.20 7.81
C HIS A 89 -29.92 -47.53 7.88
N GLY A 90 -29.24 -48.70 7.92
CA GLY A 90 -29.89 -50.00 8.10
C GLY A 90 -30.33 -50.69 6.81
N ALA A 91 -29.70 -50.37 5.67
CA ALA A 91 -29.85 -51.19 4.47
C ALA A 91 -29.37 -52.62 4.72
N ASP A 92 -30.12 -53.60 4.23
CA ASP A 92 -29.77 -55.01 4.33
C ASP A 92 -29.22 -55.49 2.97
N PRO A 93 -27.91 -55.79 2.87
CA PRO A 93 -27.29 -56.24 1.63
C PRO A 93 -27.59 -57.70 1.30
N THR A 94 -28.26 -58.44 2.20
CA THR A 94 -28.60 -59.87 2.04
C THR A 94 -29.97 -60.10 1.43
N LEU A 95 -30.81 -59.05 1.35
CA LEU A 95 -32.05 -59.08 0.57
C LEU A 95 -31.74 -59.39 -0.89
N VAL A 96 -32.54 -60.26 -1.51
CA VAL A 96 -32.38 -60.67 -2.91
C VAL A 96 -33.45 -60.05 -3.80
N ASN A 97 -33.07 -59.68 -5.02
CA ASN A 97 -33.99 -59.23 -6.06
C ASN A 97 -34.71 -60.41 -6.76
N CYS A 98 -35.56 -60.11 -7.75
CA CYS A 98 -36.30 -61.14 -8.50
C CYS A 98 -35.42 -62.13 -9.30
N HIS A 99 -34.12 -61.86 -9.45
CA HIS A 99 -33.15 -62.75 -10.08
C HIS A 99 -32.39 -63.62 -9.05
N GLY A 100 -32.76 -63.56 -7.77
CA GLY A 100 -32.09 -64.28 -6.69
C GLY A 100 -30.71 -63.72 -6.33
N LYS A 101 -30.38 -62.49 -6.76
CA LYS A 101 -29.09 -61.84 -6.46
C LYS A 101 -29.26 -60.82 -5.34
N SER A 102 -28.34 -60.82 -4.39
CA SER A 102 -28.24 -59.82 -3.34
C SER A 102 -27.45 -58.59 -3.79
N ALA A 103 -27.43 -57.52 -2.99
CA ALA A 103 -26.61 -56.35 -3.28
C ALA A 103 -25.10 -56.68 -3.28
N VAL A 104 -24.67 -57.67 -2.49
CA VAL A 104 -23.28 -58.19 -2.53
C VAL A 104 -22.99 -58.88 -3.86
N ASP A 105 -23.90 -59.73 -4.34
CA ASP A 105 -23.71 -60.45 -5.62
C ASP A 105 -23.70 -59.51 -6.84
N MET A 106 -24.31 -58.33 -6.69
CA MET A 106 -24.35 -57.29 -7.73
C MET A 106 -23.16 -56.33 -7.71
N ALA A 107 -22.37 -56.28 -6.63
CA ALA A 107 -21.20 -55.41 -6.55
C ALA A 107 -20.08 -55.92 -7.50
N PRO A 108 -19.59 -55.09 -8.44
CA PRO A 108 -18.66 -55.55 -9.49
C PRO A 108 -17.27 -55.91 -8.94
N THR A 109 -16.79 -55.18 -7.92
CA THR A 109 -15.44 -55.28 -7.36
C THR A 109 -15.40 -56.19 -6.11
N PRO A 110 -14.34 -57.00 -5.91
CA PRO A 110 -14.11 -57.74 -4.66
C PRO A 110 -14.14 -56.83 -3.43
N GLU A 111 -13.52 -55.66 -3.55
CA GLU A 111 -13.35 -54.70 -2.45
C GLU A 111 -14.70 -54.15 -1.98
N LEU A 112 -15.65 -53.91 -2.90
CA LEU A 112 -17.00 -53.49 -2.53
C LEU A 112 -17.80 -54.66 -1.90
N ARG A 113 -17.60 -55.91 -2.35
CA ARG A 113 -18.26 -57.08 -1.72
C ARG A 113 -17.82 -57.30 -0.29
N GLU A 114 -16.52 -57.20 -0.04
CA GLU A 114 -15.94 -57.27 1.30
C GLU A 114 -16.44 -56.10 2.17
N ARG A 115 -16.40 -54.87 1.64
CA ARG A 115 -16.87 -53.67 2.34
C ARG A 115 -18.35 -53.74 2.73
N LEU A 116 -19.23 -54.12 1.81
CA LEU A 116 -20.67 -54.27 2.07
C LEU A 116 -20.92 -55.25 3.22
N THR A 117 -20.20 -56.37 3.23
CA THR A 117 -20.32 -57.42 4.25
C THR A 117 -19.77 -56.97 5.60
N TYR A 118 -18.60 -56.31 5.60
CA TYR A 118 -17.94 -55.79 6.79
C TYR A 118 -18.74 -54.68 7.46
N GLU A 119 -19.17 -53.66 6.71
CA GLU A 119 -19.95 -52.54 7.22
C GLU A 119 -21.34 -52.98 7.71
N PHE A 120 -22.01 -53.92 7.03
CA PHE A 120 -23.29 -54.47 7.49
C PHE A 120 -23.17 -55.21 8.83
N LYS A 121 -22.17 -56.08 8.99
CA LYS A 121 -21.86 -56.73 10.27
C LYS A 121 -21.56 -55.68 11.36
N GLY A 122 -20.77 -54.66 11.01
CA GLY A 122 -20.42 -53.54 11.87
C GLY A 122 -21.65 -52.78 12.39
N HIS A 123 -22.48 -52.24 11.49
CA HIS A 123 -23.70 -51.53 11.84
C HIS A 123 -24.69 -52.41 12.61
N SER A 124 -24.79 -53.71 12.29
CA SER A 124 -25.58 -54.68 13.06
C SER A 124 -25.09 -54.84 14.50
N LEU A 125 -23.77 -54.86 14.75
CA LEU A 125 -23.20 -54.87 16.10
C LEU A 125 -23.46 -53.54 16.84
N LEU A 126 -23.30 -52.40 16.17
CA LEU A 126 -23.58 -51.08 16.77
C LEU A 126 -25.05 -50.96 17.22
N GLN A 127 -25.99 -51.41 16.38
CA GLN A 127 -27.42 -51.37 16.71
C GLN A 127 -27.77 -52.32 17.84
N ALA A 128 -27.24 -53.56 17.82
CA ALA A 128 -27.42 -54.52 18.91
C ALA A 128 -26.87 -54.00 20.25
N ALA A 129 -25.74 -53.28 20.21
CA ALA A 129 -25.17 -52.63 21.38
C ALA A 129 -26.04 -51.47 21.90
N ARG A 130 -26.57 -50.63 20.99
CA ARG A 130 -27.48 -49.50 21.31
C ARG A 130 -28.79 -49.97 21.95
N GLU A 131 -29.33 -51.10 21.50
CA GLU A 131 -30.51 -51.78 22.08
C GLU A 131 -30.19 -52.55 23.38
N ALA A 132 -28.90 -52.69 23.73
CA ALA A 132 -28.40 -53.61 24.75
C ALA A 132 -28.89 -55.07 24.60
N ASP A 133 -29.10 -55.52 23.35
CA ASP A 133 -29.54 -56.87 23.03
C ASP A 133 -28.35 -57.83 23.07
N LEU A 134 -28.16 -58.46 24.23
CA LEU A 134 -27.11 -59.44 24.47
C LEU A 134 -27.16 -60.65 23.51
N ALA A 135 -28.32 -61.03 22.99
CA ALA A 135 -28.46 -62.16 22.07
C ALA A 135 -28.01 -61.77 20.66
N LYS A 136 -28.44 -60.61 20.15
CA LYS A 136 -27.95 -60.06 18.88
C LYS A 136 -26.45 -59.78 18.93
N VAL A 137 -25.94 -59.15 20.00
CA VAL A 137 -24.50 -58.90 20.19
C VAL A 137 -23.71 -60.20 20.12
N LYS A 138 -24.12 -61.26 20.83
CA LYS A 138 -23.45 -62.58 20.75
C LYS A 138 -23.47 -63.20 19.35
N LYS A 139 -24.49 -62.90 18.53
CA LYS A 139 -24.62 -63.39 17.15
C LYS A 139 -23.75 -62.61 16.15
N THR A 140 -23.57 -61.31 16.34
CA THR A 140 -22.84 -60.42 15.40
C THR A 140 -21.39 -60.15 15.79
N LEU A 141 -21.02 -60.39 17.06
CA LEU A 141 -19.67 -60.11 17.58
C LEU A 141 -18.62 -61.11 17.06
N ALA A 142 -17.79 -60.64 16.14
CA ALA A 142 -16.56 -61.30 15.70
C ALA A 142 -15.33 -60.43 15.99
N LEU A 143 -14.14 -61.04 16.07
CA LEU A 143 -12.88 -60.32 16.34
C LEU A 143 -12.57 -59.27 15.26
N GLU A 144 -12.93 -59.53 14.01
CA GLU A 144 -12.81 -58.58 12.89
C GLU A 144 -13.75 -57.36 13.04
N ILE A 145 -14.88 -57.48 13.75
CA ILE A 145 -15.94 -56.46 13.85
C ILE A 145 -15.89 -55.67 15.18
N ILE A 146 -15.26 -56.19 16.23
CA ILE A 146 -15.39 -55.62 17.58
C ILE A 146 -14.94 -54.15 17.71
N ASN A 147 -13.92 -53.77 16.93
CA ASN A 147 -13.40 -52.40 16.87
C ASN A 147 -13.92 -51.63 15.63
N PHE A 148 -15.01 -52.10 15.01
CA PHE A 148 -15.72 -51.36 13.97
C PHE A 148 -16.13 -49.97 14.48
N LYS A 149 -15.84 -48.95 13.67
CA LYS A 149 -16.20 -47.55 13.92
C LYS A 149 -17.27 -47.13 12.92
N GLN A 150 -18.34 -46.52 13.42
CA GLN A 150 -19.35 -45.86 12.59
C GLN A 150 -18.65 -44.80 11.69
N PRO A 151 -18.79 -44.82 10.35
CA PRO A 151 -17.95 -43.99 9.47
C PRO A 151 -18.08 -42.46 9.62
N GLN A 152 -19.18 -41.96 10.18
CA GLN A 152 -19.48 -40.53 10.34
C GLN A 152 -19.32 -40.01 11.78
N SER A 153 -19.60 -40.83 12.82
CA SER A 153 -19.47 -40.47 14.24
C SER A 153 -18.22 -41.07 14.92
N HIS A 154 -17.56 -42.03 14.27
CA HIS A 154 -16.48 -42.86 14.82
C HIS A 154 -16.86 -43.64 16.10
N GLU A 155 -18.14 -43.75 16.42
CA GLU A 155 -18.60 -44.54 17.57
C GLU A 155 -18.33 -46.04 17.36
N THR A 156 -17.85 -46.68 18.42
CA THR A 156 -17.72 -48.15 18.48
C THR A 156 -18.91 -48.77 19.19
N ALA A 157 -19.03 -50.10 19.11
CA ALA A 157 -20.05 -50.86 19.85
C ALA A 157 -20.01 -50.56 21.36
N LEU A 158 -18.83 -50.25 21.91
CA LEU A 158 -18.65 -49.89 23.31
C LEU A 158 -19.26 -48.51 23.65
N HIS A 159 -19.14 -47.52 22.74
CA HIS A 159 -19.83 -46.23 22.90
C HIS A 159 -21.35 -46.42 22.88
N CYS A 160 -21.87 -47.17 21.91
CA CYS A 160 -23.31 -47.45 21.79
C CYS A 160 -23.86 -48.24 23.00
N ALA A 161 -23.11 -49.23 23.50
CA ALA A 161 -23.50 -50.00 24.69
C ALA A 161 -23.54 -49.14 25.95
N VAL A 162 -22.54 -48.27 26.15
CA VAL A 162 -22.47 -47.38 27.31
C VAL A 162 -23.56 -46.30 27.27
N ALA A 163 -23.91 -45.80 26.07
CA ALA A 163 -25.01 -44.85 25.87
C ALA A 163 -26.41 -45.46 26.04
N ALA A 164 -26.55 -46.79 25.99
CA ALA A 164 -27.85 -47.45 25.97
C ALA A 164 -28.67 -47.21 27.24
N VAL A 165 -29.95 -46.83 27.06
CA VAL A 165 -30.88 -46.55 28.17
C VAL A 165 -31.18 -47.81 28.99
N HIS A 166 -31.16 -48.99 28.37
CA HIS A 166 -31.55 -50.24 28.99
C HIS A 166 -30.52 -50.75 30.02
N PRO A 167 -30.95 -51.26 31.20
CA PRO A 167 -30.04 -51.77 32.25
C PRO A 167 -29.10 -52.92 31.82
N LYS A 168 -29.45 -53.65 30.76
CA LYS A 168 -28.58 -54.69 30.17
C LYS A 168 -27.26 -54.14 29.59
N ARG A 169 -27.12 -52.81 29.45
CA ARG A 169 -25.88 -52.13 29.05
C ARG A 169 -24.64 -52.64 29.78
N LYS A 170 -24.71 -52.94 31.08
CA LYS A 170 -23.56 -53.41 31.88
C LYS A 170 -23.05 -54.77 31.39
N GLN A 171 -23.97 -55.70 31.11
CA GLN A 171 -23.64 -57.02 30.59
C GLN A 171 -23.06 -56.96 29.17
N VAL A 172 -23.58 -56.07 28.32
CA VAL A 172 -23.08 -55.87 26.95
C VAL A 172 -21.71 -55.18 26.97
N THR A 173 -21.54 -54.12 27.77
CA THR A 173 -20.27 -53.40 27.98
C THR A 173 -19.17 -54.36 28.44
N GLU A 174 -19.47 -55.18 29.46
CA GLU A 174 -18.53 -56.18 29.97
C GLU A 174 -18.22 -57.27 28.94
N LEU A 175 -19.19 -57.76 28.17
CA LEU A 175 -18.95 -58.72 27.09
C LEU A 175 -18.02 -58.15 26.01
N LEU A 176 -18.23 -56.89 25.60
CA LEU A 176 -17.39 -56.22 24.60
C LEU A 176 -15.96 -56.02 25.10
N LEU A 177 -15.78 -55.55 26.33
CA LEU A 177 -14.46 -55.37 26.94
C LEU A 177 -13.71 -56.71 27.08
N ARG A 178 -14.37 -57.76 27.59
CA ARG A 178 -13.82 -59.13 27.69
C ARG A 178 -13.45 -59.75 26.32
N LYS A 179 -13.99 -59.22 25.23
CA LYS A 179 -13.69 -59.68 23.85
C LYS A 179 -12.67 -58.79 23.12
N GLY A 180 -12.15 -57.75 23.76
CA GLY A 180 -11.06 -56.91 23.22
C GLY A 180 -11.48 -55.55 22.67
N ALA A 181 -12.65 -55.02 23.03
CA ALA A 181 -13.03 -53.65 22.68
C ALA A 181 -12.13 -52.62 23.42
N ASN A 182 -11.60 -51.64 22.70
CA ASN A 182 -10.74 -50.61 23.30
C ASN A 182 -11.54 -49.66 24.22
N VAL A 183 -11.30 -49.74 25.54
CA VAL A 183 -11.94 -48.92 26.58
C VAL A 183 -11.67 -47.41 26.45
N ASN A 184 -10.57 -47.04 25.79
CA ASN A 184 -10.11 -45.67 25.61
C ASN A 184 -10.23 -45.19 24.16
N GLU A 185 -10.97 -45.91 23.32
CA GLU A 185 -11.23 -45.50 21.94
C GLU A 185 -11.95 -44.15 21.91
N LYS A 186 -11.65 -43.32 20.91
CA LYS A 186 -12.24 -41.98 20.78
C LYS A 186 -13.20 -41.92 19.60
N ASN A 187 -14.38 -41.34 19.83
CA ASN A 187 -15.31 -40.97 18.77
C ASN A 187 -14.84 -39.69 18.05
N LYS A 188 -15.65 -39.16 17.12
CA LYS A 188 -15.35 -37.94 16.34
C LYS A 188 -15.16 -36.69 17.21
N ASP A 189 -15.86 -36.60 18.33
CA ASP A 189 -15.76 -35.52 19.32
C ASP A 189 -14.64 -35.77 20.34
N PHE A 190 -13.74 -36.72 20.06
CA PHE A 190 -12.65 -37.16 20.93
C PHE A 190 -13.10 -37.70 22.30
N MET A 191 -14.41 -37.90 22.49
CA MET A 191 -14.99 -38.51 23.69
C MET A 191 -14.64 -39.99 23.72
N THR A 192 -14.28 -40.47 24.91
CA THR A 192 -14.14 -41.91 25.20
C THR A 192 -15.46 -42.46 25.75
N PRO A 193 -15.66 -43.79 25.83
CA PRO A 193 -16.81 -44.38 26.51
C PRO A 193 -17.02 -43.86 27.94
N LEU A 194 -15.96 -43.48 28.65
CA LEU A 194 -16.06 -42.88 29.99
C LEU A 194 -16.76 -41.51 29.98
N HIS A 195 -16.52 -40.67 28.97
CA HIS A 195 -17.22 -39.38 28.82
C HIS A 195 -18.71 -39.59 28.61
N VAL A 196 -19.06 -40.54 27.72
CA VAL A 196 -20.45 -40.90 27.41
C VAL A 196 -21.15 -41.47 28.65
N ALA A 197 -20.49 -42.33 29.44
CA ALA A 197 -21.03 -42.83 30.70
C ALA A 197 -21.28 -41.71 31.72
N ALA A 198 -20.33 -40.78 31.84
CA ALA A 198 -20.36 -39.69 32.80
C ALA A 198 -21.46 -38.66 32.47
N GLU A 199 -21.62 -38.27 31.19
CA GLU A 199 -22.68 -37.36 30.74
C GLU A 199 -24.10 -37.92 30.99
N LYS A 200 -24.27 -39.25 30.89
CA LYS A 200 -25.56 -39.93 31.11
C LYS A 200 -25.79 -40.43 32.55
N ALA A 201 -24.89 -40.13 33.49
CA ALA A 201 -24.91 -40.66 34.86
C ALA A 201 -24.98 -42.19 34.96
N HIS A 202 -24.45 -42.94 33.98
CA HIS A 202 -24.47 -44.40 33.95
C HIS A 202 -23.36 -44.98 34.86
N ASN A 203 -23.47 -44.70 36.16
CA ASN A 203 -22.49 -45.09 37.19
C ASN A 203 -22.22 -46.61 37.24
N ASP A 204 -23.20 -47.42 36.86
CA ASP A 204 -23.12 -48.88 36.83
C ASP A 204 -22.13 -49.43 35.80
N VAL A 205 -21.89 -48.71 34.69
CA VAL A 205 -20.87 -49.07 33.68
C VAL A 205 -19.54 -48.36 33.91
N MET A 206 -19.52 -47.21 34.58
CA MET A 206 -18.26 -46.50 34.92
C MET A 206 -17.32 -47.35 35.77
N GLU A 207 -17.88 -48.10 36.72
CA GLU A 207 -17.15 -49.10 37.50
C GLU A 207 -16.47 -50.16 36.60
N VAL A 208 -17.15 -50.62 35.55
CA VAL A 208 -16.64 -51.60 34.60
C VAL A 208 -15.55 -50.99 33.72
N LEU A 209 -15.75 -49.75 33.24
CA LEU A 209 -14.77 -49.01 32.44
C LEU A 209 -13.49 -48.75 33.23
N HIS A 210 -13.60 -48.30 34.49
CA HIS A 210 -12.45 -48.10 35.38
C HIS A 210 -11.67 -49.42 35.60
N LYS A 211 -12.36 -50.52 35.92
CA LYS A 211 -11.76 -51.86 36.08
C LYS A 211 -11.02 -52.37 34.84
N HIS A 212 -11.38 -51.92 33.64
CA HIS A 212 -10.72 -52.28 32.38
C HIS A 212 -9.70 -51.23 31.90
N GLY A 213 -9.34 -50.24 32.73
CA GLY A 213 -8.26 -49.29 32.43
C GLY A 213 -8.69 -48.03 31.66
N ALA A 214 -9.93 -47.56 31.84
CA ALA A 214 -10.34 -46.25 31.34
C ALA A 214 -9.47 -45.12 31.92
N LYS A 215 -9.02 -44.20 31.07
CA LYS A 215 -8.24 -43.02 31.44
C LYS A 215 -9.17 -41.92 31.97
N MET A 216 -9.14 -41.66 33.28
CA MET A 216 -9.98 -40.65 33.94
C MET A 216 -9.79 -39.25 33.35
N ASN A 217 -8.53 -38.86 33.12
CA ASN A 217 -8.13 -37.54 32.63
C ASN A 217 -7.94 -37.50 31.10
N ALA A 218 -8.60 -38.38 30.35
CA ALA A 218 -8.67 -38.24 28.90
C ALA A 218 -9.47 -36.98 28.54
N LEU A 219 -9.05 -36.25 27.50
CA LEU A 219 -9.69 -35.01 27.05
C LEU A 219 -10.48 -35.22 25.75
N ASP A 220 -11.65 -34.58 25.63
CA ASP A 220 -12.44 -34.49 24.40
C ASP A 220 -12.03 -33.31 23.49
N THR A 221 -12.81 -32.99 22.45
CA THR A 221 -12.54 -31.85 21.52
C THR A 221 -12.56 -30.48 22.20
N LEU A 222 -13.17 -30.35 23.36
CA LEU A 222 -13.27 -29.12 24.14
C LEU A 222 -12.22 -29.07 25.26
N GLY A 223 -11.30 -30.04 25.33
CA GLY A 223 -10.35 -30.18 26.43
C GLY A 223 -11.01 -30.60 27.74
N GLN A 224 -12.26 -31.07 27.70
CA GLN A 224 -13.01 -31.46 28.89
C GLN A 224 -12.73 -32.92 29.23
N THR A 225 -12.64 -33.23 30.52
CA THR A 225 -12.58 -34.61 31.03
C THR A 225 -13.98 -35.18 31.27
N ALA A 226 -14.08 -36.48 31.54
CA ALA A 226 -15.33 -37.08 32.02
C ALA A 226 -15.90 -36.38 33.27
N LEU A 227 -15.04 -35.81 34.14
CA LEU A 227 -15.46 -35.05 35.32
C LEU A 227 -16.12 -33.71 34.95
N HIS A 228 -15.62 -33.00 33.93
CA HIS A 228 -16.28 -31.81 33.39
C HIS A 228 -17.67 -32.14 32.82
N ARG A 229 -17.79 -33.24 32.08
CA ARG A 229 -19.08 -33.69 31.51
C ARG A 229 -20.09 -34.09 32.60
N ALA A 230 -19.65 -34.78 33.65
CA ALA A 230 -20.49 -35.08 34.80
C ALA A 230 -20.92 -33.82 35.57
N ALA A 231 -19.99 -32.87 35.75
CA ALA A 231 -20.25 -31.62 36.45
C ALA A 231 -21.25 -30.73 35.71
N LEU A 232 -21.03 -30.50 34.41
CA LEU A 232 -21.92 -29.73 33.53
C LEU A 232 -23.35 -30.27 33.51
N ALA A 233 -23.50 -31.61 33.54
CA ALA A 233 -24.80 -32.26 33.60
C ALA A 233 -25.39 -32.36 35.03
N GLY A 234 -24.70 -31.84 36.05
CA GLY A 234 -25.17 -31.79 37.44
C GLY A 234 -25.10 -33.12 38.21
N HIS A 235 -24.37 -34.12 37.70
CA HIS A 235 -24.39 -35.49 38.20
C HIS A 235 -23.50 -35.67 39.44
N LEU A 236 -24.01 -35.27 40.59
CA LEU A 236 -23.29 -35.25 41.87
C LEU A 236 -22.60 -36.58 42.23
N GLN A 237 -23.33 -37.70 42.15
CA GLN A 237 -22.79 -39.03 42.47
C GLN A 237 -21.72 -39.48 41.47
N THR A 238 -21.88 -39.12 40.20
CA THR A 238 -20.92 -39.38 39.14
C THR A 238 -19.63 -38.61 39.34
N CYS A 239 -19.71 -37.35 39.78
CA CYS A 239 -18.54 -36.54 40.14
C CYS A 239 -17.77 -37.19 41.32
N ARG A 240 -18.47 -37.59 42.40
CA ARG A 240 -17.85 -38.30 43.54
C ARG A 240 -17.14 -39.59 43.10
N LEU A 241 -17.75 -40.37 42.21
CA LEU A 241 -17.19 -41.61 41.70
C LEU A 241 -15.94 -41.39 40.82
N LEU A 242 -15.96 -40.34 39.99
CA LEU A 242 -14.82 -39.95 39.16
C LEU A 242 -13.63 -39.47 40.00
N LEU A 243 -13.87 -38.69 41.05
CA LEU A 243 -12.84 -38.29 42.01
C LEU A 243 -12.24 -39.51 42.72
N SER A 244 -13.06 -40.46 43.20
CA SER A 244 -12.55 -41.67 43.86
C SER A 244 -11.79 -42.62 42.92
N TYR A 245 -11.99 -42.49 41.60
CA TYR A 245 -11.21 -43.18 40.57
C TYR A 245 -9.94 -42.42 40.13
N GLY A 246 -9.66 -41.24 40.71
CA GLY A 246 -8.46 -40.45 40.43
C GLY A 246 -8.61 -39.44 39.29
N SER A 247 -9.81 -38.92 39.05
CA SER A 247 -10.00 -37.78 38.14
C SER A 247 -9.45 -36.50 38.78
N ASP A 248 -8.72 -35.70 38.00
CA ASP A 248 -8.13 -34.45 38.45
C ASP A 248 -9.13 -33.29 38.28
N PRO A 249 -9.56 -32.61 39.38
CA PRO A 249 -10.50 -31.50 39.31
C PRO A 249 -9.84 -30.18 38.84
N SER A 250 -8.50 -30.09 38.83
CA SER A 250 -7.75 -28.88 38.48
C SER A 250 -7.53 -28.71 36.97
N ILE A 251 -7.77 -29.75 36.17
CA ILE A 251 -7.68 -29.68 34.70
C ILE A 251 -8.64 -28.60 34.19
N ILE A 252 -8.15 -27.76 33.27
CA ILE A 252 -8.88 -26.65 32.67
C ILE A 252 -9.26 -27.02 31.23
N SER A 253 -10.54 -26.87 30.89
CA SER A 253 -11.05 -27.02 29.52
C SER A 253 -10.49 -25.95 28.56
N LEU A 254 -10.61 -26.16 27.24
CA LEU A 254 -10.24 -25.15 26.24
C LEU A 254 -11.07 -23.85 26.34
N GLN A 255 -12.19 -23.88 27.07
CA GLN A 255 -12.99 -22.70 27.38
C GLN A 255 -12.48 -21.92 28.61
N GLY A 256 -11.44 -22.40 29.29
CA GLY A 256 -10.87 -21.75 30.49
C GLY A 256 -11.55 -22.12 31.80
N PHE A 257 -12.46 -23.10 31.81
CA PHE A 257 -13.18 -23.54 33.01
C PHE A 257 -12.68 -24.88 33.54
N THR A 258 -12.53 -24.98 34.86
CA THR A 258 -12.42 -26.24 35.61
C THR A 258 -13.78 -26.96 35.69
N ALA A 259 -13.76 -28.25 36.05
CA ALA A 259 -14.98 -29.01 36.28
C ALA A 259 -15.88 -28.39 37.37
N ALA A 260 -15.30 -27.75 38.39
CA ALA A 260 -16.06 -27.04 39.42
C ALA A 260 -16.87 -25.90 38.84
N GLN A 261 -16.24 -25.01 38.07
CA GLN A 261 -16.86 -23.83 37.47
C GLN A 261 -17.95 -24.17 36.44
N MET A 262 -17.90 -25.36 35.83
CA MET A 262 -18.95 -25.86 34.94
C MET A 262 -20.13 -26.51 35.67
N GLY A 263 -19.97 -26.84 36.95
CA GLY A 263 -20.99 -27.51 37.76
C GLY A 263 -21.95 -26.55 38.49
N ASN A 264 -23.08 -27.08 38.93
CA ASN A 264 -23.98 -26.39 39.85
C ASN A 264 -23.36 -26.26 41.26
N GLU A 265 -23.98 -25.47 42.15
CA GLU A 265 -23.47 -25.19 43.50
C GLU A 265 -23.12 -26.44 44.32
N ALA A 266 -23.93 -27.50 44.23
CA ALA A 266 -23.68 -28.76 44.93
C ALA A 266 -22.43 -29.50 44.39
N VAL A 267 -22.20 -29.43 43.08
CA VAL A 267 -20.98 -29.98 42.45
C VAL A 267 -19.76 -29.12 42.79
N GLN A 268 -19.90 -27.79 42.81
CA GLN A 268 -18.84 -26.85 43.20
C GLN A 268 -18.33 -27.14 44.62
N GLN A 269 -19.23 -27.33 45.60
CA GLN A 269 -18.86 -27.62 46.99
C GLN A 269 -17.92 -28.84 47.09
N ILE A 270 -18.27 -29.97 46.47
CA ILE A 270 -17.46 -31.20 46.49
C ILE A 270 -16.08 -31.00 45.85
N LEU A 271 -16.03 -30.23 44.77
CA LEU A 271 -14.80 -30.00 44.02
C LEU A 271 -13.91 -28.91 44.67
N SER A 272 -14.47 -28.01 45.49
CA SER A 272 -13.71 -27.05 46.29
C SER A 272 -13.14 -27.64 47.59
N GLU A 273 -13.85 -28.57 48.23
CA GLU A 273 -13.39 -29.25 49.46
C GLU A 273 -12.13 -30.12 49.22
N SER A 274 -11.78 -30.40 47.96
CA SER A 274 -10.70 -31.31 47.57
C SER A 274 -9.41 -30.65 47.07
N THR A 275 -9.31 -29.31 47.10
CA THR A 275 -8.10 -28.57 46.66
C THR A 275 -7.38 -27.85 47.82
N PRO A 276 -6.18 -28.31 48.25
CA PRO A 276 -5.37 -27.59 49.25
C PRO A 276 -4.63 -26.41 48.61
N VAL A 277 -4.72 -25.23 49.25
CA VAL A 277 -3.96 -24.03 48.84
C VAL A 277 -2.46 -24.28 49.06
N ARG A 278 -1.68 -24.21 47.98
CA ARG A 278 -0.22 -24.36 47.97
C ARG A 278 0.44 -22.99 47.79
N THR A 279 1.74 -22.90 48.08
CA THR A 279 2.56 -21.69 47.83
C THR A 279 2.47 -21.19 46.39
N SER A 280 2.26 -22.09 45.43
CA SER A 280 2.01 -21.77 44.01
C SER A 280 0.77 -20.91 43.76
N ASP A 281 -0.24 -20.95 44.63
CA ASP A 281 -1.46 -20.13 44.48
C ASP A 281 -1.19 -18.64 44.79
N VAL A 282 -0.34 -18.35 45.79
CA VAL A 282 0.07 -16.97 46.10
C VAL A 282 0.89 -16.39 44.96
N ASP A 283 1.82 -17.17 44.41
CA ASP A 283 2.64 -16.77 43.26
C ASP A 283 1.78 -16.54 42.01
N TYR A 284 0.84 -17.46 41.72
CA TYR A 284 -0.11 -17.32 40.62
C TYR A 284 -0.96 -16.04 40.76
N ARG A 285 -1.51 -15.78 41.95
CA ARG A 285 -2.30 -14.57 42.23
C ARG A 285 -1.47 -13.30 42.13
N LEU A 286 -0.19 -13.31 42.53
CA LEU A 286 0.72 -12.17 42.34
C LEU A 286 1.01 -11.90 40.85
N LEU A 287 1.20 -12.95 40.05
CA LEU A 287 1.38 -12.85 38.59
C LEU A 287 0.13 -12.28 37.90
N GLU A 288 -1.06 -12.79 38.20
CA GLU A 288 -2.32 -12.27 37.63
C GLU A 288 -2.66 -10.86 38.11
N ALA A 289 -2.43 -10.53 39.39
CA ALA A 289 -2.60 -9.15 39.87
C ALA A 289 -1.65 -8.17 39.16
N SER A 290 -0.40 -8.58 38.92
CA SER A 290 0.60 -7.78 38.20
C SER A 290 0.27 -7.56 36.73
N LYS A 291 -0.37 -8.55 36.09
CA LYS A 291 -0.90 -8.50 34.73
C LYS A 291 -2.18 -7.65 34.63
N ALA A 292 -3.08 -7.77 35.60
CA ALA A 292 -4.29 -6.97 35.71
C ALA A 292 -4.00 -5.49 35.98
N GLY A 293 -2.91 -5.20 36.71
CA GLY A 293 -2.59 -3.86 37.20
C GLY A 293 -3.17 -3.55 38.58
N ASP A 294 -3.61 -4.57 39.32
CA ASP A 294 -4.14 -4.40 40.68
C ASP A 294 -3.00 -4.19 41.68
N LEU A 295 -2.62 -2.92 41.84
CA LEU A 295 -1.54 -2.50 42.72
C LEU A 295 -1.81 -2.85 44.20
N GLU A 296 -3.06 -2.87 44.65
CA GLU A 296 -3.37 -3.17 46.06
C GLU A 296 -3.24 -4.67 46.35
N THR A 297 -3.72 -5.54 45.46
CA THR A 297 -3.45 -6.99 45.58
C THR A 297 -1.94 -7.28 45.42
N VAL A 298 -1.22 -6.59 44.53
CA VAL A 298 0.24 -6.72 44.43
C VAL A 298 0.93 -6.33 45.75
N LYS A 299 0.57 -5.19 46.36
CA LYS A 299 1.12 -4.77 47.67
C LYS A 299 0.83 -5.79 48.79
N GLN A 300 -0.31 -6.47 48.75
CA GLN A 300 -0.69 -7.46 49.77
C GLN A 300 0.03 -8.81 49.60
N LEU A 301 0.33 -9.22 48.36
CA LEU A 301 0.90 -10.55 48.06
C LEU A 301 2.40 -10.53 47.76
N CYS A 302 2.99 -9.38 47.45
CA CYS A 302 4.40 -9.23 47.14
C CYS A 302 5.26 -9.29 48.40
N SER A 303 6.31 -10.10 48.36
CA SER A 303 7.30 -10.29 49.41
C SER A 303 8.69 -10.42 48.79
N PRO A 304 9.78 -10.19 49.55
CA PRO A 304 11.15 -10.40 49.06
C PRO A 304 11.40 -11.82 48.53
N GLN A 305 10.62 -12.81 48.97
CA GLN A 305 10.74 -14.21 48.56
C GLN A 305 10.03 -14.51 47.22
N ASN A 306 8.97 -13.79 46.87
CA ASN A 306 8.15 -14.09 45.67
C ASN A 306 8.04 -12.95 44.65
N VAL A 307 8.64 -11.77 44.88
CA VAL A 307 8.69 -10.66 43.89
C VAL A 307 9.25 -11.10 42.51
N ASN A 308 10.09 -12.14 42.50
CA ASN A 308 10.66 -12.77 41.30
C ASN A 308 10.13 -14.20 41.05
N CYS A 309 8.93 -14.54 41.56
CA CYS A 309 8.27 -15.81 41.28
C CYS A 309 8.08 -16.03 39.77
N ARG A 310 7.87 -17.28 39.37
CA ARG A 310 7.88 -17.69 37.96
C ARG A 310 6.55 -18.33 37.58
N ASP A 311 6.04 -17.92 36.42
CA ASP A 311 4.97 -18.60 35.68
C ASP A 311 5.46 -19.99 35.20
N LEU A 312 5.36 -21.00 36.07
CA LEU A 312 5.86 -22.36 35.82
C LEU A 312 5.07 -23.11 34.73
N GLU A 313 3.82 -22.73 34.49
CA GLU A 313 2.96 -23.39 33.50
C GLU A 313 3.12 -22.78 32.10
N GLY A 314 3.41 -21.49 32.00
CA GLY A 314 3.65 -20.77 30.76
C GLY A 314 5.13 -20.59 30.42
N ARG A 315 5.59 -19.33 30.40
CA ARG A 315 6.91 -18.94 29.87
C ARG A 315 7.97 -18.68 30.94
N HIS A 316 7.74 -19.03 32.20
CA HIS A 316 8.62 -18.68 33.32
C HIS A 316 8.81 -17.14 33.46
N SER A 317 7.78 -16.39 33.06
CA SER A 317 7.66 -14.94 33.23
C SER A 317 7.64 -14.58 34.73
N THR A 318 8.20 -13.42 35.09
CA THR A 318 8.08 -12.84 36.45
C THR A 318 6.90 -11.86 36.53
N PRO A 319 6.47 -11.42 37.74
CA PRO A 319 5.51 -10.33 37.90
C PRO A 319 5.87 -9.09 37.07
N LEU A 320 7.17 -8.75 37.01
CA LEU A 320 7.68 -7.62 36.23
C LEU A 320 7.53 -7.81 34.71
N HIS A 321 7.63 -9.03 34.17
CA HIS A 321 7.38 -9.30 32.75
C HIS A 321 5.92 -9.03 32.37
N PHE A 322 4.98 -9.42 33.23
CA PHE A 322 3.55 -9.18 33.04
C PHE A 322 3.22 -7.70 33.18
N ALA A 323 3.63 -7.07 34.29
CA ALA A 323 3.41 -5.64 34.51
C ALA A 323 3.98 -4.80 33.36
N ALA A 324 5.17 -5.16 32.85
CA ALA A 324 5.78 -4.48 31.71
C ALA A 324 5.03 -4.71 30.39
N GLY A 325 4.62 -5.94 30.08
CA GLY A 325 3.92 -6.27 28.83
C GLY A 325 2.50 -5.72 28.73
N TYR A 326 1.84 -5.45 29.86
CA TYR A 326 0.46 -4.96 29.94
C TYR A 326 0.34 -3.48 30.34
N ASN A 327 1.42 -2.71 30.23
CA ASN A 327 1.51 -1.27 30.55
C ASN A 327 1.07 -0.89 31.98
N ARG A 328 1.49 -1.65 32.99
CA ARG A 328 1.08 -1.43 34.40
C ARG A 328 2.10 -0.55 35.13
N VAL A 329 2.27 0.69 34.66
CA VAL A 329 3.33 1.63 35.13
C VAL A 329 3.52 1.62 36.65
N SER A 330 2.47 1.85 37.44
CA SER A 330 2.55 1.90 38.91
C SER A 330 2.90 0.55 39.56
N VAL A 331 2.58 -0.58 38.92
CA VAL A 331 2.98 -1.92 39.38
C VAL A 331 4.44 -2.18 38.99
N VAL A 332 4.87 -1.80 37.80
CA VAL A 332 6.28 -1.87 37.37
C VAL A 332 7.16 -1.09 38.33
N GLU A 333 6.78 0.15 38.64
CA GLU A 333 7.45 1.02 39.61
C GLU A 333 7.51 0.38 41.01
N TYR A 334 6.38 -0.10 41.52
CA TYR A 334 6.34 -0.78 42.83
C TYR A 334 7.23 -2.02 42.87
N LEU A 335 7.14 -2.91 41.88
CA LEU A 335 7.94 -4.14 41.80
C LEU A 335 9.45 -3.85 41.73
N LEU A 336 9.87 -2.86 40.93
CA LEU A 336 11.28 -2.45 40.83
C LEU A 336 11.82 -1.94 42.17
N HIS A 337 11.04 -1.14 42.91
CA HIS A 337 11.42 -0.68 44.25
C HIS A 337 11.47 -1.82 45.31
N HIS A 338 10.79 -2.94 45.08
CA HIS A 338 10.73 -4.09 45.99
C HIS A 338 11.61 -5.26 45.56
N GLY A 339 12.59 -5.02 44.67
CA GLY A 339 13.62 -6.00 44.32
C GLY A 339 13.28 -6.93 43.15
N ALA A 340 12.35 -6.56 42.28
CA ALA A 340 12.14 -7.26 41.02
C ALA A 340 13.38 -7.15 40.11
N ASP A 341 13.84 -8.29 39.60
CA ASP A 341 15.02 -8.38 38.73
C ASP A 341 14.69 -7.90 37.31
N VAL A 342 15.21 -6.73 36.96
CA VAL A 342 15.07 -6.08 35.65
C VAL A 342 15.76 -6.88 34.52
N HIS A 343 16.67 -7.79 34.86
CA HIS A 343 17.39 -8.67 33.94
C HIS A 343 16.86 -10.10 33.92
N ALA A 344 15.80 -10.40 34.69
CA ALA A 344 15.22 -11.74 34.74
C ALA A 344 14.87 -12.19 33.33
N LYS A 345 15.33 -13.39 32.94
CA LYS A 345 15.01 -13.99 31.66
C LYS A 345 13.86 -14.98 31.78
N ASP A 346 12.90 -14.90 30.87
CA ASP A 346 11.88 -15.92 30.65
C ASP A 346 12.45 -17.14 29.89
N LYS A 347 11.60 -18.13 29.58
CA LYS A 347 11.95 -19.37 28.87
C LYS A 347 12.42 -19.16 27.43
N GLY A 348 12.07 -18.02 26.81
CA GLY A 348 12.59 -17.57 25.51
C GLY A 348 13.88 -16.73 25.62
N GLY A 349 14.34 -16.43 26.83
CA GLY A 349 15.47 -15.54 27.09
C GLY A 349 15.12 -14.06 27.08
N LEU A 350 13.84 -13.70 26.92
CA LEU A 350 13.38 -12.32 26.94
C LEU A 350 13.43 -11.78 28.37
N VAL A 351 13.79 -10.51 28.50
CA VAL A 351 13.69 -9.71 29.74
C VAL A 351 12.49 -8.75 29.65
N PRO A 352 11.99 -8.17 30.77
CA PRO A 352 10.79 -7.30 30.77
C PRO A 352 10.83 -6.15 29.75
N LEU A 353 12.02 -5.61 29.45
CA LEU A 353 12.19 -4.55 28.46
C LEU A 353 11.74 -4.99 27.05
N HIS A 354 11.95 -6.25 26.64
CA HIS A 354 11.46 -6.71 25.33
C HIS A 354 9.94 -6.66 25.24
N ASN A 355 9.22 -7.05 26.31
CA ASN A 355 7.77 -7.00 26.34
C ASN A 355 7.27 -5.55 26.20
N ALA A 356 7.84 -4.62 26.98
CA ALA A 356 7.51 -3.20 26.88
C ALA A 356 7.76 -2.65 25.47
N CYS A 357 8.91 -2.98 24.87
CA CYS A 357 9.31 -2.51 23.55
C CYS A 357 8.46 -3.10 22.41
N SER A 358 8.12 -4.40 22.47
CA SER A 358 7.31 -5.09 21.45
C SER A 358 5.88 -4.54 21.39
N TYR A 359 5.28 -4.26 22.56
CA TYR A 359 3.92 -3.70 22.62
C TYR A 359 3.87 -2.17 22.46
N GLY A 360 4.96 -1.44 22.74
CA GLY A 360 5.05 0.01 22.52
C GLY A 360 4.83 0.86 23.77
N HIS A 361 5.06 0.32 24.96
CA HIS A 361 4.77 0.98 26.24
C HIS A 361 5.94 1.87 26.64
N TYR A 362 5.92 3.14 26.21
CA TYR A 362 7.04 4.07 26.32
C TYR A 362 7.47 4.33 27.76
N GLU A 363 6.53 4.66 28.64
CA GLU A 363 6.78 5.02 30.04
C GLU A 363 7.39 3.84 30.81
N VAL A 364 6.87 2.63 30.56
CA VAL A 364 7.43 1.38 31.10
C VAL A 364 8.83 1.11 30.56
N ALA A 365 9.06 1.26 29.25
CA ALA A 365 10.37 1.03 28.65
C ALA A 365 11.41 2.02 29.19
N GLU A 366 11.06 3.30 29.33
CA GLU A 366 11.93 4.32 29.92
C GLU A 366 12.22 4.03 31.40
N LEU A 367 11.19 3.65 32.19
CA LEU A 367 11.36 3.29 33.60
C LEU A 367 12.31 2.09 33.77
N LEU A 368 12.14 1.03 32.96
CA LEU A 368 13.03 -0.13 32.98
C LEU A 368 14.48 0.25 32.63
N VAL A 369 14.68 1.09 31.62
CA VAL A 369 16.03 1.57 31.23
C VAL A 369 16.65 2.44 32.32
N ARG A 370 15.88 3.32 32.98
CA ARG A 370 16.35 4.10 34.14
C ARG A 370 16.72 3.23 35.33
N HIS A 371 16.03 2.11 35.54
CA HIS A 371 16.39 1.07 36.53
C HIS A 371 17.47 0.07 36.02
N GLY A 372 18.20 0.40 34.95
CA GLY A 372 19.39 -0.32 34.52
C GLY A 372 19.17 -1.41 33.48
N ALA A 373 17.96 -1.56 32.90
CA ALA A 373 17.72 -2.54 31.84
C ALA A 373 18.67 -2.35 30.65
N SER A 374 19.44 -3.38 30.32
CA SER A 374 20.35 -3.35 29.17
C SER A 374 19.57 -3.31 27.86
N VAL A 375 19.54 -2.17 27.19
CA VAL A 375 18.92 -1.96 25.85
C VAL A 375 19.50 -2.88 24.76
N ASN A 376 20.65 -3.48 25.05
CA ASN A 376 21.49 -4.25 24.14
C ASN A 376 21.52 -5.76 24.46
N VAL A 377 20.71 -6.18 25.44
CA VAL A 377 20.47 -7.58 25.82
C VAL A 377 19.92 -8.38 24.65
N ALA A 378 20.26 -9.67 24.61
CA ALA A 378 19.81 -10.62 23.60
C ALA A 378 19.00 -11.77 24.24
N ASP A 379 17.93 -12.18 23.57
CA ASP A 379 17.15 -13.39 23.87
C ASP A 379 17.82 -14.67 23.28
N LEU A 380 17.12 -15.82 23.29
CA LEU A 380 17.64 -17.08 22.73
C LEU A 380 17.73 -17.10 21.19
N TRP A 381 17.08 -16.15 20.50
CA TRP A 381 17.16 -15.94 19.05
C TRP A 381 18.04 -14.73 18.68
N LYS A 382 18.76 -14.16 19.66
CA LYS A 382 19.58 -12.94 19.54
C LYS A 382 18.78 -11.68 19.14
N PHE A 383 17.47 -11.68 19.30
CA PHE A 383 16.69 -10.45 19.23
C PHE A 383 17.07 -9.55 20.40
N THR A 384 17.17 -8.26 20.13
CA THR A 384 17.31 -7.21 21.15
C THR A 384 15.99 -6.45 21.28
N PRO A 385 15.78 -5.65 22.35
CA PRO A 385 14.62 -4.78 22.45
C PRO A 385 14.41 -3.86 21.23
N LEU A 386 15.49 -3.50 20.52
CA LEU A 386 15.42 -2.69 19.29
C LEU A 386 14.90 -3.49 18.10
N HIS A 387 15.23 -4.79 17.98
CA HIS A 387 14.64 -5.68 16.97
C HIS A 387 13.12 -5.81 17.19
N GLU A 388 12.68 -6.01 18.44
CA GLU A 388 11.25 -6.07 18.79
C GLU A 388 10.54 -4.76 18.46
N ALA A 389 11.10 -3.61 18.87
CA ALA A 389 10.51 -2.31 18.58
C ALA A 389 10.37 -2.05 17.06
N ALA A 390 11.42 -2.37 16.29
CA ALA A 390 11.44 -2.19 14.84
C ALA A 390 10.42 -3.11 14.12
N ALA A 391 10.42 -4.40 14.44
CA ALA A 391 9.51 -5.40 13.86
C ALA A 391 8.01 -5.12 14.15
N LYS A 392 7.73 -4.40 15.24
CA LYS A 392 6.36 -4.03 15.66
C LYS A 392 5.98 -2.59 15.31
N GLY A 393 6.82 -1.84 14.59
CA GLY A 393 6.52 -0.47 14.13
C GLY A 393 6.51 0.58 15.24
N LYS A 394 7.35 0.42 16.28
CA LYS A 394 7.32 1.26 17.51
C LYS A 394 8.36 2.38 17.44
N TYR A 395 8.08 3.41 16.65
CA TYR A 395 9.01 4.52 16.38
C TYR A 395 9.59 5.19 17.65
N GLU A 396 8.76 5.65 18.59
CA GLU A 396 9.26 6.33 19.81
C GLU A 396 10.07 5.39 20.71
N ILE A 397 9.76 4.08 20.71
CA ILE A 397 10.58 3.09 21.41
C ILE A 397 11.95 2.92 20.72
N CYS A 398 11.99 2.84 19.39
CA CYS A 398 13.25 2.75 18.65
C CYS A 398 14.13 3.97 18.98
N LYS A 399 13.54 5.16 18.98
CA LYS A 399 14.21 6.42 19.31
C LYS A 399 14.72 6.45 20.76
N LEU A 400 13.91 6.02 21.73
CA LEU A 400 14.31 5.86 23.13
C LEU A 400 15.51 4.90 23.27
N LEU A 401 15.43 3.73 22.65
CA LEU A 401 16.48 2.72 22.74
C LEU A 401 17.79 3.20 22.12
N LEU A 402 17.74 3.83 20.94
CA LEU A 402 18.91 4.43 20.28
C LEU A 402 19.54 5.53 21.14
N LYS A 403 18.73 6.43 21.72
CA LYS A 403 19.19 7.46 22.67
C LYS A 403 19.92 6.87 23.89
N HIS A 404 19.54 5.67 24.32
CA HIS A 404 20.19 4.93 25.41
C HIS A 404 21.26 3.93 24.92
N GLY A 405 21.74 4.05 23.68
CA GLY A 405 22.90 3.32 23.15
C GLY A 405 22.60 1.93 22.60
N ALA A 406 21.36 1.62 22.22
CA ALA A 406 21.05 0.39 21.50
C ALA A 406 21.77 0.36 20.14
N ASP A 407 22.37 -0.78 19.80
CA ASP A 407 23.14 -0.96 18.56
C ASP A 407 22.21 -1.35 17.39
N PRO A 408 22.00 -0.49 16.37
CA PRO A 408 21.16 -0.80 15.21
C PRO A 408 21.82 -1.75 14.21
N THR A 409 23.09 -2.11 14.39
CA THR A 409 23.86 -3.00 13.48
C THR A 409 23.92 -4.44 13.98
N LYS A 410 23.50 -4.70 15.23
CA LYS A 410 23.43 -6.06 15.80
C LYS A 410 22.54 -6.95 14.96
N LYS A 411 22.99 -8.19 14.77
CA LYS A 411 22.27 -9.23 14.03
C LYS A 411 21.66 -10.26 14.95
N ASN A 412 20.40 -10.60 14.68
CA ASN A 412 19.72 -11.73 15.29
C ASN A 412 20.31 -13.07 14.80
N ARG A 413 19.71 -14.20 15.21
CA ARG A 413 20.16 -15.54 14.82
C ARG A 413 20.03 -15.83 13.32
N ASP A 414 19.11 -15.17 12.62
CA ASP A 414 18.87 -15.31 11.18
C ASP A 414 19.80 -14.40 10.34
N GLY A 415 20.59 -13.54 10.99
CA GLY A 415 21.50 -12.59 10.34
C GLY A 415 20.89 -11.22 10.03
N ASN A 416 19.64 -10.99 10.43
CA ASN A 416 18.90 -9.75 10.25
C ASN A 416 19.23 -8.73 11.34
N THR A 417 19.39 -7.48 10.95
CA THR A 417 19.44 -6.31 11.84
C THR A 417 18.02 -5.83 12.20
N PRO A 418 17.83 -4.91 13.17
CA PRO A 418 16.53 -4.27 13.39
C PRO A 418 15.94 -3.62 12.14
N LEU A 419 16.79 -3.06 11.26
CA LEU A 419 16.36 -2.41 10.02
C LEU A 419 15.76 -3.42 9.03
N ASP A 420 16.33 -4.63 8.95
CA ASP A 420 15.86 -5.70 8.05
C ASP A 420 14.51 -6.30 8.49
N LEU A 421 14.05 -6.00 9.71
CA LEU A 421 12.76 -6.43 10.26
C LEU A 421 11.67 -5.35 10.18
N VAL A 422 12.00 -4.12 9.74
CA VAL A 422 11.02 -3.04 9.57
C VAL A 422 10.07 -3.38 8.43
N LYS A 423 8.77 -3.14 8.63
CA LYS A 423 7.77 -3.41 7.60
C LYS A 423 7.94 -2.50 6.38
N GLU A 424 7.57 -3.02 5.22
CA GLU A 424 7.46 -2.21 4.01
C GLU A 424 6.44 -1.09 4.23
N GLY A 425 6.89 0.17 4.08
CA GLY A 425 6.09 1.38 4.30
C GLY A 425 6.45 2.19 5.55
N ASP A 426 7.09 1.61 6.57
CA ASP A 426 7.47 2.31 7.82
C ASP A 426 8.74 3.16 7.64
N THR A 427 8.71 4.12 6.70
CA THR A 427 9.88 4.93 6.27
C THR A 427 10.57 5.66 7.42
N ASP A 428 9.80 6.10 8.42
CA ASP A 428 10.31 6.85 9.57
C ASP A 428 11.23 5.99 10.46
N ILE A 429 10.92 4.71 10.61
CA ILE A 429 11.76 3.77 11.38
C ILE A 429 12.97 3.36 10.54
N GLN A 430 12.80 3.20 9.23
CA GLN A 430 13.93 2.92 8.33
C GLN A 430 14.96 4.05 8.33
N ASP A 431 14.51 5.30 8.25
CA ASP A 431 15.38 6.47 8.28
C ASP A 431 16.03 6.66 9.66
N LEU A 432 15.27 6.47 10.75
CA LEU A 432 15.79 6.51 12.13
C LEU A 432 16.90 5.46 12.37
N LEU A 433 16.72 4.21 11.92
CA LEU A 433 17.70 3.14 12.11
C LEU A 433 18.92 3.26 11.17
N ARG A 434 18.79 3.96 10.05
CA ARG A 434 19.90 4.32 9.15
C ARG A 434 20.71 5.52 9.63
N GLY A 435 20.12 6.39 10.45
CA GLY A 435 20.76 7.61 10.94
C GLY A 435 21.32 8.47 9.80
N ASP A 436 22.58 8.88 9.93
CA ASP A 436 23.31 9.70 8.96
C ASP A 436 23.21 9.21 7.50
N ALA A 437 23.15 7.90 7.28
CA ALA A 437 23.02 7.33 5.94
C ALA A 437 21.69 7.70 5.26
N ALA A 438 20.62 7.91 6.04
CA ALA A 438 19.34 8.40 5.50
C ALA A 438 19.40 9.89 5.13
N LEU A 439 20.11 10.71 5.92
CA LEU A 439 20.33 12.13 5.59
C LEU A 439 21.19 12.27 4.31
N LEU A 440 22.25 11.49 4.18
CA LEU A 440 23.10 11.43 2.98
C LEU A 440 22.31 11.00 1.74
N ASP A 441 21.47 9.96 1.84
CA ASP A 441 20.57 9.53 0.77
C ASP A 441 19.53 10.59 0.39
N ALA A 442 18.90 11.23 1.39
CA ALA A 442 17.93 12.30 1.17
C ALA A 442 18.55 13.51 0.46
N ALA A 443 19.77 13.89 0.86
CA ALA A 443 20.50 15.01 0.25
C ALA A 443 20.97 14.71 -1.17
N LYS A 444 21.38 13.47 -1.45
CA LYS A 444 21.69 12.97 -2.80
C LYS A 444 20.47 12.95 -3.73
N LYS A 445 19.29 12.61 -3.21
CA LYS A 445 18.03 12.53 -3.97
C LYS A 445 17.25 13.84 -4.07
N GLY A 446 17.73 14.93 -3.47
CA GLY A 446 17.02 16.22 -3.47
C GLY A 446 15.73 16.24 -2.65
N CYS A 447 15.56 15.33 -1.70
CA CYS A 447 14.31 15.21 -0.94
C CYS A 447 14.30 16.17 0.27
N LEU A 448 14.06 17.46 0.02
CA LEU A 448 14.09 18.53 1.03
C LEU A 448 13.29 18.18 2.29
N ALA A 449 12.07 17.68 2.17
CA ALA A 449 11.24 17.32 3.32
C ALA A 449 11.84 16.20 4.19
N ARG A 450 12.60 15.25 3.60
CA ARG A 450 13.35 14.24 4.39
C ARG A 450 14.60 14.87 5.02
N VAL A 451 15.30 15.75 4.31
CA VAL A 451 16.47 16.47 4.88
C VAL A 451 16.03 17.31 6.09
N GLN A 452 14.97 18.10 5.97
CA GLN A 452 14.39 18.90 7.07
C GLN A 452 13.98 18.07 8.30
N LYS A 453 13.58 16.81 8.10
CA LYS A 453 13.18 15.89 9.17
C LYS A 453 14.37 15.18 9.85
N LEU A 454 15.44 14.93 9.10
CA LEU A 454 16.58 14.11 9.55
C LEU A 454 17.81 14.93 9.96
N CYS A 455 17.91 16.17 9.49
CA CYS A 455 19.01 17.07 9.77
C CYS A 455 18.92 17.62 11.20
N THR A 456 20.02 17.54 11.93
CA THR A 456 20.23 18.12 13.26
C THR A 456 21.57 18.85 13.28
N GLN A 457 21.80 19.70 14.27
CA GLN A 457 23.08 20.40 14.42
C GLN A 457 24.28 19.44 14.57
N GLU A 458 24.03 18.23 15.08
CA GLU A 458 25.05 17.20 15.31
C GLU A 458 25.40 16.43 14.03
N ASN A 459 24.42 16.19 13.14
CA ASN A 459 24.62 15.36 11.94
C ASN A 459 24.66 16.11 10.60
N ILE A 460 24.47 17.44 10.59
CA ILE A 460 24.47 18.22 9.33
C ILE A 460 25.76 18.07 8.49
N ASN A 461 26.89 17.83 9.17
CA ASN A 461 28.21 17.57 8.58
C ASN A 461 28.63 16.10 8.68
N CYS A 462 27.67 15.18 8.80
CA CYS A 462 27.91 13.73 8.80
C CYS A 462 28.61 13.27 7.52
N ARG A 463 29.15 12.04 7.55
CA ARG A 463 30.10 11.57 6.54
C ARG A 463 29.74 10.21 5.99
N ASP A 464 29.80 10.08 4.66
CA ASP A 464 29.77 8.78 3.98
C ASP A 464 31.07 8.00 4.26
N THR A 465 31.09 7.28 5.39
CA THR A 465 32.24 6.48 5.84
C THR A 465 32.57 5.29 4.95
N GLN A 466 31.64 4.85 4.09
CA GLN A 466 31.84 3.70 3.19
C GLN A 466 32.33 4.14 1.81
N GLY A 467 32.00 5.35 1.36
CA GLY A 467 32.45 5.93 0.09
C GLY A 467 33.55 6.97 0.23
N ARG A 468 33.28 8.18 -0.27
CA ARG A 468 34.28 9.27 -0.39
C ARG A 468 34.44 10.13 0.86
N ASN A 469 33.81 9.80 2.00
CA ASN A 469 33.77 10.68 3.18
C ASN A 469 33.09 12.05 2.90
N SER A 470 32.17 12.05 1.93
CA SER A 470 31.35 13.19 1.51
C SER A 470 30.34 13.59 2.58
N THR A 471 30.04 14.89 2.69
CA THR A 471 28.92 15.42 3.52
C THR A 471 27.60 15.46 2.74
N PRO A 472 26.44 15.67 3.41
CA PRO A 472 25.19 15.96 2.72
C PRO A 472 25.31 17.09 1.70
N LEU A 473 26.07 18.15 2.01
CA LEU A 473 26.30 19.27 1.10
C LEU A 473 27.11 18.89 -0.15
N HIS A 474 28.12 18.01 -0.04
CA HIS A 474 28.83 17.47 -1.22
C HIS A 474 27.89 16.73 -2.17
N LEU A 475 26.93 15.99 -1.60
CA LEU A 475 25.96 15.20 -2.36
C LEU A 475 24.92 16.12 -3.00
N ALA A 476 24.36 17.07 -2.25
CA ALA A 476 23.44 18.08 -2.79
C ALA A 476 24.11 18.89 -3.92
N ALA A 477 25.37 19.30 -3.72
CA ALA A 477 26.13 20.05 -4.72
C ALA A 477 26.45 19.23 -5.98
N GLY A 478 26.84 17.95 -5.85
CA GLY A 478 27.18 17.10 -7.00
C GLY A 478 25.97 16.63 -7.82
N TYR A 479 24.80 16.50 -7.19
CA TYR A 479 23.56 16.03 -7.82
C TYR A 479 22.57 17.15 -8.18
N ASN A 480 23.00 18.43 -8.12
CA ASN A 480 22.22 19.62 -8.47
C ASN A 480 20.95 19.88 -7.63
N ASN A 481 20.98 19.55 -6.34
CA ASN A 481 19.83 19.70 -5.46
C ASN A 481 19.85 21.07 -4.75
N LEU A 482 19.51 22.13 -5.49
CA LEU A 482 19.68 23.54 -5.05
C LEU A 482 18.98 23.85 -3.72
N GLU A 483 17.69 23.55 -3.60
CA GLU A 483 16.90 23.80 -2.37
C GLU A 483 17.48 23.08 -1.14
N VAL A 484 18.03 21.89 -1.35
CA VAL A 484 18.69 21.12 -0.28
C VAL A 484 20.04 21.73 0.09
N ALA A 485 20.83 22.16 -0.89
CA ALA A 485 22.11 22.82 -0.64
C ALA A 485 21.90 24.15 0.11
N GLU A 486 20.88 24.93 -0.24
CA GLU A 486 20.52 26.17 0.45
C GLU A 486 20.08 25.90 1.89
N TYR A 487 19.14 24.97 2.09
CA TYR A 487 18.70 24.58 3.44
C TYR A 487 19.86 24.11 4.33
N LEU A 488 20.76 23.26 3.80
CA LEU A 488 21.93 22.79 4.54
C LEU A 488 22.88 23.94 4.92
N LEU A 489 23.12 24.89 4.02
CA LEU A 489 23.97 26.05 4.29
C LEU A 489 23.36 27.00 5.34
N GLU A 490 22.05 27.27 5.25
CA GLU A 490 21.30 28.05 6.24
C GLU A 490 21.38 27.46 7.66
N HIS A 491 21.48 26.14 7.77
CA HIS A 491 21.52 25.41 9.06
C HIS A 491 22.96 25.09 9.52
N GLY A 492 23.99 25.64 8.86
CA GLY A 492 25.38 25.54 9.29
C GLY A 492 26.18 24.36 8.74
N ALA A 493 25.84 23.85 7.55
CA ALA A 493 26.71 22.93 6.83
C ALA A 493 28.04 23.62 6.47
N ASP A 494 29.15 22.91 6.65
CA ASP A 494 30.49 23.41 6.34
C ASP A 494 30.70 23.43 4.81
N VAL A 495 30.61 24.65 4.26
CA VAL A 495 30.79 24.98 2.84
C VAL A 495 32.17 24.60 2.29
N ASN A 496 33.17 24.43 3.17
CA ASN A 496 34.56 24.11 2.85
C ASN A 496 34.98 22.74 3.41
N ALA A 497 34.03 21.91 3.85
CA ALA A 497 34.29 20.55 4.28
C ALA A 497 35.03 19.80 3.18
N GLN A 498 36.14 19.13 3.52
CA GLN A 498 36.88 18.30 2.56
C GLN A 498 36.45 16.84 2.63
N ASP A 499 36.33 16.19 1.47
CA ASP A 499 36.15 14.74 1.33
C ASP A 499 37.49 13.97 1.46
N LYS A 500 37.46 12.64 1.23
CA LYS A 500 38.66 11.78 1.29
C LYS A 500 39.74 12.16 0.25
N GLY A 501 39.36 12.76 -0.87
CA GLY A 501 40.25 13.31 -1.89
C GLY A 501 40.72 14.74 -1.61
N GLY A 502 40.18 15.43 -0.60
CA GLY A 502 40.43 16.84 -0.34
C GLY A 502 39.49 17.79 -1.11
N LEU A 503 38.54 17.23 -1.87
CA LEU A 503 37.57 18.01 -2.65
C LEU A 503 36.57 18.67 -1.68
N ILE A 504 36.21 19.92 -1.94
CA ILE A 504 35.11 20.63 -1.26
C ILE A 504 33.82 20.57 -2.11
N PRO A 505 32.63 20.92 -1.58
CA PRO A 505 31.39 20.93 -2.36
C PRO A 505 31.46 21.71 -3.69
N LEU A 506 32.27 22.77 -3.75
CA LEU A 506 32.48 23.55 -4.98
C LEU A 506 33.17 22.74 -6.08
N HIS A 507 34.11 21.84 -5.77
CA HIS A 507 34.72 20.95 -6.78
C HIS A 507 33.68 20.01 -7.39
N ASN A 508 32.75 19.46 -6.59
CA ASN A 508 31.67 18.63 -7.10
C ASN A 508 30.74 19.44 -8.02
N ALA A 509 30.32 20.64 -7.60
CA ALA A 509 29.55 21.54 -8.47
C ALA A 509 30.32 21.87 -9.76
N ALA A 510 31.65 22.01 -9.67
CA ALA A 510 32.50 22.35 -10.80
C ALA A 510 32.70 21.26 -11.83
N SER A 511 32.92 20.02 -11.41
CA SER A 511 33.08 18.89 -12.33
C SER A 511 31.80 18.65 -13.16
N TYR A 512 30.63 18.84 -12.55
CA TYR A 512 29.34 18.61 -13.22
C TYR A 512 28.73 19.85 -13.89
N GLY A 513 29.20 21.06 -13.58
CA GLY A 513 28.75 22.31 -14.22
C GLY A 513 27.51 22.95 -13.60
N HIS A 514 27.26 22.71 -12.31
CA HIS A 514 26.06 23.20 -11.61
C HIS A 514 26.23 24.65 -11.18
N VAL A 515 25.91 25.58 -12.08
CA VAL A 515 26.18 27.03 -11.92
C VAL A 515 25.46 27.64 -10.72
N ASP A 516 24.17 27.36 -10.53
CA ASP A 516 23.39 27.95 -9.43
C ASP A 516 23.88 27.46 -8.06
N ILE A 517 24.25 26.17 -7.95
CA ILE A 517 24.89 25.59 -6.78
C ILE A 517 26.22 26.31 -6.48
N ALA A 518 27.07 26.53 -7.49
CA ALA A 518 28.36 27.18 -7.29
C ALA A 518 28.20 28.64 -6.85
N ALA A 519 27.25 29.38 -7.45
CA ALA A 519 26.92 30.74 -7.04
C ALA A 519 26.40 30.79 -5.59
N LEU A 520 25.59 29.82 -5.19
CA LEU A 520 25.13 29.65 -3.80
C LEU A 520 26.30 29.35 -2.85
N LEU A 521 27.21 28.43 -3.20
CA LEU A 521 28.40 28.13 -2.38
C LEU A 521 29.31 29.36 -2.25
N ILE A 522 29.47 30.16 -3.31
CA ILE A 522 30.21 31.44 -3.28
C ILE A 522 29.52 32.47 -2.36
N LYS A 523 28.18 32.60 -2.42
CA LYS A 523 27.38 33.43 -1.51
C LYS A 523 27.61 33.05 -0.03
N TYR A 524 27.83 31.77 0.26
CA TYR A 524 28.16 31.25 1.59
C TYR A 524 29.68 31.14 1.86
N ASN A 525 30.51 31.95 1.19
CA ASN A 525 31.96 32.07 1.45
C ASN A 525 32.77 30.77 1.27
N THR A 526 32.43 29.95 0.27
CA THR A 526 33.30 28.86 -0.18
C THR A 526 34.66 29.37 -0.66
N CYS A 527 35.72 28.58 -0.45
CA CYS A 527 37.06 28.91 -0.90
C CYS A 527 37.22 28.57 -2.39
N VAL A 528 37.06 29.60 -3.24
CA VAL A 528 37.10 29.48 -4.72
C VAL A 528 38.42 28.86 -5.24
N ASN A 529 39.53 29.12 -4.55
CA ASN A 529 40.86 28.57 -4.86
C ASN A 529 41.27 27.39 -3.96
N ALA A 530 40.31 26.70 -3.33
CA ALA A 530 40.59 25.49 -2.55
C ALA A 530 41.26 24.42 -3.43
N THR A 531 42.29 23.79 -2.89
CA THR A 531 43.00 22.68 -3.53
C THR A 531 42.59 21.34 -2.95
N ASP A 532 42.43 20.35 -3.81
CA ASP A 532 42.36 18.95 -3.41
C ASP A 532 43.77 18.36 -3.14
N LYS A 533 43.86 17.05 -2.88
CA LYS A 533 45.14 16.38 -2.60
C LYS A 533 46.12 16.35 -3.78
N TRP A 534 45.68 16.63 -5.00
CA TRP A 534 46.50 16.71 -6.20
C TRP A 534 46.69 18.16 -6.67
N ALA A 535 46.36 19.13 -5.81
CA ALA A 535 46.37 20.56 -6.07
C ALA A 535 45.44 21.02 -7.22
N PHE A 536 44.41 20.24 -7.56
CA PHE A 536 43.35 20.71 -8.45
C PHE A 536 42.44 21.70 -7.71
N THR A 537 42.14 22.82 -8.35
CA THR A 537 41.13 23.79 -7.90
C THR A 537 39.79 23.56 -8.62
N PRO A 538 38.66 24.11 -8.14
CA PRO A 538 37.40 24.07 -8.87
C PRO A 538 37.50 24.61 -10.30
N LEU A 539 38.40 25.56 -10.57
CA LEU A 539 38.66 26.06 -11.92
C LEU A 539 39.37 25.03 -12.82
N HIS A 540 40.28 24.21 -12.28
CA HIS A 540 40.88 23.10 -13.03
C HIS A 540 39.82 22.07 -13.43
N GLU A 541 38.93 21.69 -12.51
CA GLU A 541 37.80 20.79 -12.79
C GLU A 541 36.86 21.38 -13.85
N ALA A 542 36.42 22.63 -13.67
CA ALA A 542 35.54 23.31 -14.60
C ALA A 542 36.14 23.38 -16.03
N ALA A 543 37.43 23.70 -16.14
CA ALA A 543 38.12 23.79 -17.43
C ALA A 543 38.29 22.41 -18.09
N GLN A 544 38.71 21.40 -17.33
CA GLN A 544 38.90 20.03 -17.84
C GLN A 544 37.56 19.41 -18.31
N LYS A 545 36.45 19.68 -17.60
CA LYS A 545 35.12 19.13 -17.93
C LYS A 545 34.30 19.99 -18.90
N GLY A 546 34.87 21.04 -19.52
CA GLY A 546 34.18 21.83 -20.54
C GLY A 546 33.06 22.72 -19.99
N ARG A 547 33.20 23.29 -18.79
CA ARG A 547 32.15 24.07 -18.11
C ARG A 547 32.33 25.58 -18.27
N THR A 548 32.13 26.12 -19.48
CA THR A 548 32.42 27.53 -19.82
C THR A 548 31.75 28.55 -18.90
N GLN A 549 30.42 28.44 -18.69
CA GLN A 549 29.68 29.34 -17.81
C GLN A 549 30.25 29.37 -16.38
N LEU A 550 30.72 28.22 -15.91
CA LEU A 550 31.25 28.09 -14.57
C LEU A 550 32.68 28.59 -14.45
N CYS A 551 33.51 28.38 -15.48
CA CYS A 551 34.82 29.01 -15.55
C CYS A 551 34.67 30.54 -15.46
N ALA A 552 33.71 31.13 -16.17
CA ALA A 552 33.42 32.56 -16.11
C ALA A 552 32.95 33.00 -14.72
N LEU A 553 32.06 32.25 -14.07
CA LEU A 553 31.61 32.52 -12.69
C LEU A 553 32.78 32.47 -11.70
N LEU A 554 33.61 31.42 -11.75
CA LEU A 554 34.74 31.22 -10.85
C LEU A 554 35.77 32.36 -11.01
N LEU A 555 36.13 32.72 -12.25
CA LEU A 555 37.04 33.83 -12.54
C LEU A 555 36.48 35.18 -12.04
N ALA A 556 35.20 35.45 -12.28
CA ALA A 556 34.52 36.66 -11.79
C ALA A 556 34.50 36.76 -10.26
N HIS A 557 34.62 35.64 -9.54
CA HIS A 557 34.72 35.55 -8.09
C HIS A 557 36.14 35.24 -7.57
N GLY A 558 37.18 35.55 -8.36
CA GLY A 558 38.57 35.55 -7.92
C GLY A 558 39.29 34.19 -7.98
N ALA A 559 38.82 33.27 -8.81
CA ALA A 559 39.61 32.08 -9.15
C ALA A 559 40.90 32.47 -9.87
N ASP A 560 42.03 31.91 -9.45
CA ASP A 560 43.35 32.19 -10.04
C ASP A 560 43.63 31.20 -11.19
N PRO A 561 43.69 31.67 -12.47
CA PRO A 561 43.96 30.81 -13.62
C PRO A 561 45.44 30.43 -13.75
N THR A 562 46.33 30.94 -12.88
CA THR A 562 47.78 30.67 -12.90
C THR A 562 48.20 29.58 -11.90
N MET A 563 47.31 29.19 -10.97
CA MET A 563 47.55 28.08 -10.06
C MET A 563 47.85 26.78 -10.81
N LYS A 564 48.70 25.95 -10.22
CA LYS A 564 49.16 24.70 -10.82
C LYS A 564 48.81 23.50 -9.95
N ASN A 565 48.35 22.43 -10.59
CA ASN A 565 48.20 21.13 -9.96
C ASN A 565 49.58 20.47 -9.68
N GLN A 566 49.55 19.27 -9.09
CA GLN A 566 50.76 18.50 -8.75
C GLN A 566 51.61 18.10 -9.98
N GLU A 567 51.01 18.05 -11.18
CA GLU A 567 51.71 17.80 -12.45
C GLU A 567 52.29 19.08 -13.08
N GLY A 568 52.10 20.25 -12.45
CA GLY A 568 52.57 21.56 -12.93
C GLY A 568 51.69 22.20 -14.01
N GLN A 569 50.51 21.63 -14.28
CA GLN A 569 49.53 22.10 -15.25
C GLN A 569 48.63 23.17 -14.64
N THR A 570 48.29 24.18 -15.44
CA THR A 570 47.26 25.20 -15.15
C THR A 570 45.88 24.76 -15.65
N PRO A 571 44.77 25.43 -15.28
CA PRO A 571 43.46 25.21 -15.90
C PRO A 571 43.48 25.36 -17.43
N LEU A 572 44.33 26.23 -17.99
CA LEU A 572 44.46 26.44 -19.44
C LEU A 572 45.11 25.23 -20.15
N ASP A 573 46.03 24.54 -19.48
CA ASP A 573 46.65 23.32 -20.01
C ASP A 573 45.65 22.16 -20.07
N LEU A 574 44.66 22.16 -19.16
CA LEU A 574 43.59 21.15 -19.10
C LEU A 574 42.34 21.51 -19.91
N ALA A 575 42.20 22.76 -20.37
CA ALA A 575 40.99 23.26 -21.03
C ALA A 575 40.73 22.57 -22.37
N THR A 576 39.59 21.85 -22.44
CA THR A 576 39.20 20.99 -23.57
C THR A 576 38.37 21.69 -24.66
N ALA A 577 37.87 22.90 -24.41
CA ALA A 577 37.00 23.64 -25.33
C ALA A 577 37.58 25.04 -25.64
N ASP A 578 37.53 25.46 -26.91
CA ASP A 578 38.22 26.67 -27.40
C ASP A 578 37.70 27.97 -26.76
N ASP A 579 36.42 28.02 -26.39
CA ASP A 579 35.81 29.13 -25.66
C ASP A 579 36.37 29.27 -24.23
N ILE A 580 36.61 28.14 -23.55
CA ILE A 580 37.29 28.10 -22.25
C ILE A 580 38.75 28.49 -22.40
N ARG A 581 39.43 28.02 -23.46
CA ARG A 581 40.82 28.40 -23.73
C ARG A 581 40.94 29.92 -23.93
N ALA A 582 40.05 30.51 -24.72
CA ALA A 582 40.00 31.97 -24.92
C ALA A 582 39.72 32.72 -23.61
N LEU A 583 38.73 32.28 -22.83
CA LEU A 583 38.37 32.87 -21.54
C LEU A 583 39.52 32.82 -20.52
N LEU A 584 40.24 31.71 -20.44
CA LEU A 584 41.39 31.57 -19.54
C LEU A 584 42.61 32.38 -20.02
N ILE A 585 42.84 32.46 -21.34
CA ILE A 585 43.90 33.32 -21.90
C ILE A 585 43.65 34.79 -21.57
N ASP A 586 42.41 35.26 -21.70
CA ASP A 586 42.01 36.65 -21.38
C ASP A 586 42.15 36.96 -19.87
N ALA A 587 41.94 35.96 -19.00
CA ALA A 587 42.09 36.10 -17.56
C ALA A 587 43.53 35.92 -17.03
N MET A 588 44.49 35.46 -17.85
CA MET A 588 45.88 35.22 -17.44
C MET A 588 46.78 36.42 -17.73
N PRO A 589 47.74 36.76 -16.83
CA PRO A 589 48.73 37.79 -17.10
C PRO A 589 49.68 37.35 -18.25
N PRO A 590 50.18 38.27 -19.09
CA PRO A 590 51.00 37.94 -20.27
C PRO A 590 52.27 37.13 -19.97
N GLU A 591 52.81 37.25 -18.76
CA GLU A 591 53.98 36.52 -18.29
C GLU A 591 53.70 35.03 -18.03
N ALA A 592 52.45 34.68 -17.71
CA ALA A 592 52.02 33.32 -17.37
C ALA A 592 51.55 32.50 -18.59
N LEU A 593 51.33 33.14 -19.75
CA LEU A 593 50.89 32.46 -20.96
C LEU A 593 52.00 31.57 -21.58
N PRO A 594 51.65 30.40 -22.14
CA PRO A 594 52.59 29.56 -22.89
C PRO A 594 53.27 30.34 -24.03
N THR A 595 54.52 29.98 -24.35
CA THR A 595 55.37 30.75 -25.29
C THR A 595 54.82 30.90 -26.71
N CYS A 596 53.87 30.06 -27.12
CA CYS A 596 53.15 30.17 -28.40
C CYS A 596 52.09 31.29 -28.45
N PHE A 597 51.68 31.86 -27.31
CA PHE A 597 50.69 32.96 -27.24
C PHE A 597 51.31 34.34 -27.00
N LYS A 598 52.65 34.44 -26.91
CA LYS A 598 53.32 35.74 -26.77
C LYS A 598 53.30 36.48 -28.10
N PRO A 599 52.75 37.71 -28.20
CA PRO A 599 52.78 38.46 -29.44
C PRO A 599 54.23 38.79 -29.82
N GLN A 600 54.66 38.33 -31.00
CA GLN A 600 55.93 38.76 -31.56
C GLN A 600 55.82 40.24 -31.97
N ALA A 601 56.64 41.09 -31.35
CA ALA A 601 56.66 42.51 -31.64
C ALA A 601 57.27 42.79 -33.03
N THR A 602 56.42 42.99 -34.03
CA THR A 602 56.81 43.57 -35.31
C THR A 602 56.92 45.10 -35.19
N VAL A 603 58.11 45.61 -35.49
CA VAL A 603 58.48 47.02 -35.32
C VAL A 603 58.05 47.86 -36.53
N VAL A 604 57.19 48.86 -36.34
CA VAL A 604 57.18 50.10 -37.15
C VAL A 604 56.77 51.31 -36.29
N SER A 605 57.52 52.40 -36.38
CA SER A 605 57.24 53.72 -35.75
C SER A 605 56.20 54.52 -36.57
N ALA A 606 55.57 55.64 -36.18
CA ALA A 606 55.68 56.57 -35.03
C ALA A 606 54.33 57.37 -34.90
N SER A 607 54.10 58.42 -34.10
CA SER A 607 54.89 59.18 -33.10
C SER A 607 53.98 59.97 -32.12
N VAL A 608 54.22 59.80 -30.81
CA VAL A 608 54.15 60.78 -29.69
C VAL A 608 53.28 62.06 -29.82
N ILE A 609 52.27 62.20 -28.93
CA ILE A 609 52.11 63.37 -28.03
C ILE A 609 51.73 62.87 -26.62
N SER A 610 52.32 63.47 -25.58
CA SER A 610 52.08 63.29 -24.13
C SER A 610 52.41 64.63 -23.45
N PRO A 611 51.97 64.96 -22.21
CA PRO A 611 52.25 64.14 -21.01
C PRO A 611 51.25 64.18 -19.83
N ALA A 612 51.41 63.19 -18.92
CA ALA A 612 51.15 63.19 -17.45
C ALA A 612 49.70 63.45 -16.95
N SER A 613 49.23 62.89 -15.82
CA SER A 613 49.94 62.30 -14.66
C SER A 613 49.16 61.15 -13.97
N THR A 614 49.90 60.27 -13.30
CA THR A 614 49.46 59.21 -12.34
C THR A 614 49.16 59.82 -10.93
N PRO A 615 48.66 59.09 -9.88
CA PRO A 615 48.67 57.62 -9.71
C PRO A 615 47.49 56.91 -8.95
N SER A 616 47.49 55.58 -9.12
CA SER A 616 47.25 54.50 -8.12
C SER A 616 46.00 54.36 -7.22
N CYS A 617 45.46 53.13 -7.28
CA CYS A 617 45.14 52.18 -6.19
C CYS A 617 43.85 52.27 -5.33
N LEU A 618 43.10 51.15 -5.41
CA LEU A 618 42.49 50.36 -4.33
C LEU A 618 41.18 50.80 -3.62
N SER A 619 40.28 49.80 -3.56
CA SER A 619 39.28 49.54 -2.50
C SER A 619 38.00 50.38 -2.43
N ALA A 620 36.86 49.68 -2.53
CA ALA A 620 35.66 50.01 -1.78
C ALA A 620 34.92 48.72 -1.39
N ALA A 621 35.02 48.35 -0.11
CA ALA A 621 34.16 47.36 0.52
C ALA A 621 33.61 47.95 1.83
N SER A 622 32.49 47.39 2.29
CA SER A 622 31.89 47.49 3.64
C SER A 622 30.91 48.63 3.97
N SER A 623 29.92 48.22 4.80
CA SER A 623 29.10 49.01 5.75
C SER A 623 28.00 49.91 5.15
N ILE A 624 26.70 49.67 5.35
CA ILE A 624 25.90 49.52 6.60
C ILE A 624 26.02 50.75 7.51
N ASP A 625 24.97 51.60 7.58
CA ASP A 625 24.22 51.80 8.84
C ASP A 625 22.92 52.66 8.74
N ASN A 626 21.92 52.24 9.54
CA ASN A 626 20.85 52.92 10.30
C ASN A 626 20.13 54.26 9.91
N LEU A 627 18.85 54.33 10.39
CA LEU A 627 18.04 55.46 10.96
C LEU A 627 16.59 55.55 10.37
N THR A 628 15.53 55.00 10.99
CA THR A 628 14.70 55.43 12.16
C THR A 628 13.56 56.47 11.92
N GLY A 629 12.29 55.98 11.96
CA GLY A 629 11.06 56.64 12.49
C GLY A 629 10.47 57.88 11.76
N PRO A 630 9.28 58.41 12.15
CA PRO A 630 8.25 57.97 13.13
C PRO A 630 6.85 57.64 12.48
N LEU A 631 6.03 56.70 12.97
CA LEU A 631 5.00 56.75 14.06
C LEU A 631 3.85 57.79 13.95
N ALA A 632 2.63 57.28 13.65
CA ALA A 632 1.30 57.69 14.18
C ALA A 632 0.23 56.67 13.69
N ASP A 633 -0.32 55.78 14.50
CA ASP A 633 -1.48 55.92 15.43
C ASP A 633 -2.89 55.91 14.79
N LEU A 634 -3.63 54.79 14.89
CA LEU A 634 -4.86 54.67 15.73
C LEU A 634 -5.70 53.37 15.53
N ALA A 635 -6.00 52.74 16.67
CA ALA A 635 -7.28 52.11 17.07
C ALA A 635 -7.96 50.97 16.27
N VAL A 636 -7.69 49.73 16.73
CA VAL A 636 -8.65 48.75 17.30
C VAL A 636 -10.11 48.70 16.75
N GLY A 637 -10.47 47.52 16.23
CA GLY A 637 -11.84 46.99 16.17
C GLY A 637 -11.79 45.47 15.95
N GLY A 638 -12.49 44.66 16.75
CA GLY A 638 -12.25 43.21 16.82
C GLY A 638 -13.44 42.29 16.50
N ALA A 639 -13.13 40.99 16.58
CA ALA A 639 -14.01 39.82 16.73
C ALA A 639 -14.53 39.04 15.49
N SER A 640 -14.44 37.71 15.67
CA SER A 640 -15.31 36.61 15.18
C SER A 640 -15.25 36.09 13.73
N ASN A 641 -14.94 34.79 13.68
CA ASN A 641 -15.17 33.75 12.66
C ASN A 641 -16.37 33.92 11.70
N ALA A 642 -16.15 33.57 10.43
CA ALA A 642 -17.01 32.68 9.63
C ALA A 642 -16.27 32.21 8.35
N GLY A 643 -16.72 31.10 7.76
CA GLY A 643 -16.22 30.60 6.47
C GLY A 643 -17.09 31.03 5.28
N ASP A 644 -16.92 30.34 4.14
CA ASP A 644 -17.47 30.66 2.81
C ASP A 644 -16.96 31.99 2.22
N GLY A 645 -16.95 32.23 0.92
CA GLY A 645 -17.36 31.43 -0.23
C GLY A 645 -17.38 32.36 -1.45
N ALA A 646 -17.00 31.89 -2.64
CA ALA A 646 -16.82 32.78 -3.78
C ALA A 646 -18.16 33.37 -4.28
N ALA A 647 -18.27 34.71 -4.29
CA ALA A 647 -19.31 35.45 -4.97
C ALA A 647 -18.68 36.58 -5.78
N GLY A 648 -18.95 36.61 -7.09
CA GLY A 648 -18.46 37.66 -7.98
C GLY A 648 -19.19 38.98 -7.77
N THR A 649 -18.49 40.09 -8.00
CA THR A 649 -19.11 41.41 -8.18
C THR A 649 -18.57 42.05 -9.45
N GLU A 650 -19.48 42.50 -10.31
CA GLU A 650 -19.15 43.19 -11.55
C GLU A 650 -18.48 44.53 -11.26
N ARG A 651 -17.43 44.88 -12.02
CA ARG A 651 -16.97 46.26 -12.13
C ARG A 651 -16.64 46.64 -13.57
N LYS A 652 -17.03 47.88 -13.87
CA LYS A 652 -17.01 48.55 -15.17
C LYS A 652 -15.65 48.54 -15.85
N GLU A 653 -15.73 48.63 -17.18
CA GLU A 653 -14.67 49.03 -18.10
C GLU A 653 -13.89 50.26 -17.57
N GLY A 654 -12.57 50.13 -17.62
CA GLY A 654 -11.59 51.18 -17.37
C GLY A 654 -10.26 50.69 -17.92
N GLU A 655 -9.67 51.46 -18.84
CA GLU A 655 -8.52 51.02 -19.64
C GLU A 655 -7.34 50.56 -18.78
N VAL A 656 -6.90 49.32 -19.00
CA VAL A 656 -5.58 48.85 -18.58
C VAL A 656 -4.69 48.89 -19.81
N SER A 657 -3.79 49.87 -19.87
CA SER A 657 -2.76 49.96 -20.89
C SER A 657 -1.75 48.82 -20.71
N GLY A 658 -1.99 47.72 -21.42
CA GLY A 658 -1.07 46.59 -21.51
C GLY A 658 0.27 46.96 -22.14
N LEU A 659 1.31 46.20 -21.80
CA LEU A 659 2.67 46.37 -22.29
C LEU A 659 2.80 45.99 -23.76
N ASP A 660 2.45 46.90 -24.66
CA ASP A 660 2.56 46.72 -26.11
C ASP A 660 4.01 46.97 -26.60
N MET A 661 4.94 46.17 -26.06
CA MET A 661 6.36 46.24 -26.41
C MET A 661 6.64 45.34 -27.61
N ASN A 662 7.01 45.92 -28.76
CA ASN A 662 7.32 45.14 -29.95
C ASN A 662 8.76 44.59 -29.95
N ILE A 663 9.06 43.63 -30.84
CA ILE A 663 10.38 42.98 -30.93
C ILE A 663 11.52 44.00 -31.11
N THR A 664 11.29 45.08 -31.85
CA THR A 664 12.25 46.17 -32.10
C THR A 664 12.60 46.93 -30.81
N GLN A 665 11.59 47.26 -29.99
CA GLN A 665 11.78 47.88 -28.67
C GLN A 665 12.44 46.93 -27.66
N PHE A 666 12.18 45.63 -27.78
CA PHE A 666 12.80 44.60 -26.96
C PHE A 666 14.29 44.39 -27.26
N LEU A 667 14.67 44.29 -28.54
CA LEU A 667 16.09 44.25 -28.93
C LEU A 667 16.83 45.50 -28.44
N LYS A 668 16.15 46.67 -28.46
CA LYS A 668 16.66 47.92 -27.91
C LYS A 668 16.89 47.90 -26.40
N SER A 669 15.95 47.37 -25.60
CA SER A 669 16.10 47.31 -24.14
C SER A 669 17.24 46.39 -23.69
N LEU A 670 17.64 45.42 -24.52
CA LEU A 670 18.79 44.54 -24.29
C LEU A 670 20.14 45.05 -24.83
N GLY A 671 20.13 46.17 -25.56
CA GLY A 671 21.31 46.68 -26.27
C GLY A 671 21.75 45.81 -27.46
N LEU A 672 20.79 45.14 -28.11
CA LEU A 672 20.98 44.22 -29.24
C LEU A 672 20.31 44.74 -30.54
N GLU A 673 20.23 46.06 -30.72
CA GLU A 673 19.57 46.69 -31.88
C GLU A 673 20.12 46.21 -33.24
N HIS A 674 21.39 45.76 -33.29
CA HIS A 674 22.06 45.24 -34.48
C HIS A 674 21.56 43.86 -34.95
N LEU A 675 20.70 43.19 -34.17
CA LEU A 675 20.06 41.92 -34.56
C LEU A 675 18.69 42.12 -35.23
N ARG A 676 18.21 43.35 -35.33
CA ARG A 676 16.87 43.68 -35.85
C ARG A 676 16.60 43.08 -37.22
N ASP A 677 17.52 43.28 -38.17
CA ASP A 677 17.37 42.84 -39.55
C ASP A 677 17.20 41.32 -39.67
N ILE A 678 17.81 40.55 -38.75
CA ILE A 678 17.66 39.09 -38.68
C ILE A 678 16.24 38.73 -38.22
N PHE A 679 15.76 39.36 -37.15
CA PHE A 679 14.40 39.13 -36.62
C PHE A 679 13.31 39.56 -37.60
N GLU A 680 13.51 40.64 -38.35
CA GLU A 680 12.58 41.10 -39.39
C GLU A 680 12.62 40.20 -40.64
N THR A 681 13.79 39.69 -41.04
CA THR A 681 13.94 38.77 -42.20
C THR A 681 13.28 37.42 -41.93
N GLU A 682 13.48 36.85 -40.74
CA GLU A 682 12.94 35.55 -40.32
C GLU A 682 11.53 35.65 -39.69
N GLN A 683 10.92 36.85 -39.69
CA GLN A 683 9.60 37.16 -39.10
C GLN A 683 9.43 36.70 -37.63
N ILE A 684 10.50 36.77 -36.83
CA ILE A 684 10.49 36.32 -35.44
C ILE A 684 9.84 37.37 -34.54
N THR A 685 8.61 37.07 -34.09
CA THR A 685 7.87 37.85 -33.08
C THR A 685 8.28 37.44 -31.65
N LEU A 686 7.78 38.15 -30.62
CA LEU A 686 8.17 37.92 -29.22
C LEU A 686 7.67 36.59 -28.66
N ASP A 687 6.50 36.14 -29.10
CA ASP A 687 5.92 34.83 -28.81
C ASP A 687 6.74 33.70 -29.46
N VAL A 688 7.16 33.86 -30.73
CA VAL A 688 8.07 32.91 -31.40
C VAL A 688 9.42 32.88 -30.66
N LEU A 689 9.99 34.03 -30.31
CA LEU A 689 11.23 34.12 -29.54
C LEU A 689 11.14 33.44 -28.16
N ALA A 690 9.96 33.42 -27.53
CA ALA A 690 9.76 32.75 -26.24
C ALA A 690 9.93 31.22 -26.33
N ASP A 691 9.60 30.64 -27.48
CA ASP A 691 9.78 29.21 -27.75
C ASP A 691 11.20 28.85 -28.25
N MET A 692 11.98 29.82 -28.76
CA MET A 692 13.33 29.56 -29.30
C MET A 692 14.35 29.15 -28.22
N GLY A 693 15.24 28.23 -28.57
CA GLY A 693 16.40 27.82 -27.79
C GLY A 693 17.73 28.37 -28.32
N HIS A 694 18.82 27.87 -27.75
CA HIS A 694 20.16 28.31 -28.13
C HIS A 694 20.58 27.84 -29.52
N GLU A 695 20.06 26.73 -30.04
CA GLU A 695 20.43 26.23 -31.36
C GLU A 695 19.56 26.87 -32.46
N GLU A 696 18.27 27.07 -32.24
CA GLU A 696 17.38 27.77 -33.18
C GLU A 696 17.85 29.23 -33.40
N LEU A 697 18.24 29.93 -32.32
CA LEU A 697 18.81 31.28 -32.44
C LEU A 697 20.17 31.30 -33.16
N LYS A 698 20.90 30.18 -33.16
CA LYS A 698 22.20 30.03 -33.83
C LYS A 698 22.01 29.70 -35.31
N GLU A 699 21.00 28.92 -35.67
CA GLU A 699 20.61 28.63 -37.05
C GLU A 699 20.19 29.90 -37.82
N ILE A 700 19.47 30.82 -37.18
CA ILE A 700 19.19 32.17 -37.75
C ILE A 700 20.38 33.14 -37.67
N GLY A 701 21.60 32.65 -37.39
CA GLY A 701 22.84 33.42 -37.49
C GLY A 701 23.33 34.13 -36.22
N ILE A 702 22.64 34.03 -35.08
CA ILE A 702 23.04 34.69 -33.83
C ILE A 702 24.10 33.84 -33.10
N ASN A 703 25.29 33.75 -33.70
CA ASN A 703 26.36 32.85 -33.25
C ASN A 703 26.86 33.14 -31.82
N ALA A 704 26.93 34.41 -31.42
CA ALA A 704 27.46 34.82 -30.11
C ALA A 704 26.59 34.32 -28.94
N TYR A 705 27.14 33.46 -28.07
CA TYR A 705 26.41 32.88 -26.93
C TYR A 705 25.81 33.95 -26.02
N GLY A 706 26.57 35.01 -25.70
CA GLY A 706 26.10 36.11 -24.85
C GLY A 706 24.90 36.88 -25.43
N HIS A 707 24.76 36.94 -26.76
CA HIS A 707 23.58 37.54 -27.40
C HIS A 707 22.37 36.60 -27.29
N ARG A 708 22.53 35.32 -27.63
CA ARG A 708 21.47 34.30 -27.47
C ARG A 708 20.97 34.22 -26.03
N HIS A 709 21.89 34.23 -25.06
CA HIS A 709 21.56 34.19 -23.64
C HIS A 709 20.81 35.45 -23.17
N LYS A 710 21.24 36.65 -23.63
CA LYS A 710 20.53 37.91 -23.35
C LYS A 710 19.12 37.93 -23.94
N LEU A 711 18.93 37.40 -25.16
CA LEU A 711 17.61 37.31 -25.79
C LEU A 711 16.66 36.40 -24.99
N ILE A 712 17.09 35.17 -24.69
CA ILE A 712 16.30 34.20 -23.90
C ILE A 712 16.00 34.76 -22.50
N LYS A 713 17.01 35.21 -21.74
CA LYS A 713 16.79 35.80 -20.40
C LYS A 713 16.02 37.12 -20.44
N GLY A 714 16.08 37.85 -21.54
CA GLY A 714 15.30 39.05 -21.76
C GLY A 714 13.83 38.74 -21.93
N VAL A 715 13.49 37.75 -22.78
CA VAL A 715 12.09 37.44 -23.10
C VAL A 715 11.41 36.77 -21.91
N GLU A 716 12.13 35.90 -21.17
CA GLU A 716 11.71 35.36 -19.88
C GLU A 716 11.39 36.46 -18.84
N ARG A 717 12.15 37.58 -18.82
CA ARG A 717 11.88 38.71 -17.92
C ARG A 717 10.73 39.59 -18.41
N LEU A 718 10.60 39.80 -19.72
CA LEU A 718 9.52 40.59 -20.31
C LEU A 718 8.16 39.95 -20.04
N LEU A 719 8.07 38.62 -20.23
CA LEU A 719 6.87 37.82 -19.96
C LEU A 719 6.63 37.58 -18.46
N GLY A 720 7.60 37.89 -17.60
CA GLY A 720 7.55 37.66 -16.15
C GLY A 720 6.83 38.74 -15.33
N GLY A 721 6.71 39.97 -15.85
CA GLY A 721 5.96 41.08 -15.23
C GLY A 721 6.55 41.70 -13.96
N GLN A 722 6.67 43.04 -13.90
CA GLN A 722 7.03 43.74 -12.66
C GLN A 722 5.87 43.71 -11.63
N GLN A 723 6.23 43.69 -10.34
CA GLN A 723 5.29 43.61 -9.21
C GLN A 723 4.33 44.81 -9.16
N GLY A 724 3.06 44.58 -9.52
CA GLY A 724 1.94 45.51 -9.31
C GLY A 724 1.18 45.20 -8.00
N THR A 725 0.82 46.24 -7.25
CA THR A 725 0.25 46.13 -5.90
C THR A 725 -1.16 45.56 -5.84
N ASN A 726 -1.33 44.29 -5.45
CA ASN A 726 -2.58 43.76 -4.90
C ASN A 726 -2.36 42.49 -4.05
N PRO A 727 -2.37 42.53 -2.69
CA PRO A 727 -1.78 41.46 -1.87
C PRO A 727 -2.50 40.10 -1.79
N TYR A 728 -3.65 39.91 -2.45
CA TYR A 728 -4.54 38.76 -2.17
C TYR A 728 -4.97 37.89 -3.36
N LEU A 729 -4.45 38.13 -4.59
CA LEU A 729 -4.80 37.28 -5.76
C LEU A 729 -3.64 36.88 -6.68
N THR A 730 -2.37 37.17 -6.33
CA THR A 730 -1.21 36.89 -7.19
C THR A 730 -0.02 36.30 -6.44
N PHE A 731 -0.21 35.08 -5.90
CA PHE A 731 0.89 34.17 -5.58
C PHE A 731 0.53 32.75 -6.06
N HIS A 732 1.25 32.25 -7.08
CA HIS A 732 1.93 30.94 -7.08
C HIS A 732 2.42 30.44 -8.46
N CYS A 733 1.93 30.93 -9.61
CA CYS A 733 2.29 30.33 -10.92
C CYS A 733 3.74 30.55 -11.40
N VAL A 734 4.50 31.49 -10.84
CA VAL A 734 5.86 31.83 -11.35
C VAL A 734 6.91 30.76 -11.01
N SER A 735 6.67 29.89 -10.02
CA SER A 735 7.67 28.90 -9.56
C SER A 735 7.82 27.66 -10.45
N GLN A 736 7.04 27.51 -11.53
CA GLN A 736 6.90 26.22 -12.25
C GLN A 736 7.01 26.30 -13.78
N GLY A 737 7.50 27.41 -14.34
CA GLY A 737 7.95 27.46 -15.75
C GLY A 737 6.88 27.19 -16.82
N THR A 738 5.59 27.41 -16.50
CA THR A 738 4.52 27.43 -17.50
C THR A 738 3.96 28.84 -17.61
N ILE A 739 3.86 29.34 -18.84
CA ILE A 739 3.24 30.63 -19.18
C ILE A 739 1.94 30.33 -19.94
N LEU A 740 0.90 31.14 -19.69
CA LEU A 740 -0.36 31.11 -20.44
C LEU A 740 -0.46 32.42 -21.22
N LEU A 741 -0.49 32.34 -22.55
CA LEU A 741 -0.62 33.48 -23.44
C LEU A 741 -2.06 33.53 -23.97
N ASP A 742 -2.80 34.61 -23.69
CA ASP A 742 -4.16 34.79 -24.17
C ASP A 742 -4.14 35.03 -25.69
N LEU A 743 -4.84 34.21 -26.47
CA LEU A 743 -5.00 34.40 -27.91
C LEU A 743 -6.16 35.35 -28.21
N ALA A 744 -5.97 36.27 -29.16
CA ALA A 744 -7.00 37.20 -29.59
C ALA A 744 -8.03 36.49 -30.50
N PRO A 745 -9.34 36.85 -30.46
CA PRO A 745 -10.37 36.17 -31.26
C PRO A 745 -10.20 36.30 -32.80
N ASP A 746 -9.43 37.28 -33.26
CA ASP A 746 -9.06 37.49 -34.65
C ASP A 746 -7.81 36.70 -35.09
N ASP A 747 -7.11 36.05 -34.15
CA ASP A 747 -6.00 35.13 -34.43
C ASP A 747 -6.52 33.86 -35.15
N LYS A 748 -5.75 33.41 -36.15
CA LYS A 748 -6.02 32.17 -36.87
C LYS A 748 -5.87 30.94 -35.99
N GLU A 749 -4.97 30.95 -35.01
CA GLU A 749 -4.90 29.86 -34.02
C GLU A 749 -6.15 29.81 -33.16
N TYR A 750 -6.66 30.96 -32.70
CA TYR A 750 -7.92 31.03 -31.94
C TYR A 750 -9.08 30.46 -32.77
N GLN A 751 -9.24 30.94 -34.01
CA GLN A 751 -10.34 30.53 -34.89
C GLN A 751 -10.27 29.04 -35.22
N SER A 752 -9.08 28.48 -35.48
CA SER A 752 -8.91 27.05 -35.75
C SER A 752 -9.23 26.19 -34.52
N VAL A 753 -8.80 26.61 -33.32
CA VAL A 753 -9.10 25.87 -32.08
C VAL A 753 -10.58 26.00 -31.69
N GLU A 754 -11.21 27.15 -31.92
CA GLU A 754 -12.67 27.29 -31.76
C GLU A 754 -13.42 26.42 -32.77
N GLU A 755 -13.11 26.50 -34.07
CA GLU A 755 -13.79 25.69 -35.10
C GLU A 755 -13.70 24.19 -34.79
N GLU A 756 -12.51 23.69 -34.48
CA GLU A 756 -12.27 22.30 -34.10
C GLU A 756 -13.06 21.92 -32.85
N MET A 757 -13.10 22.79 -31.83
CA MET A 757 -13.90 22.59 -30.63
C MET A 757 -15.40 22.55 -30.92
N GLN A 758 -15.95 23.47 -31.72
CA GLN A 758 -17.36 23.45 -32.11
C GLN A 758 -17.68 22.21 -32.96
N SER A 759 -16.73 21.72 -33.76
CA SER A 759 -16.85 20.50 -34.57
C SER A 759 -17.13 19.25 -33.72
N THR A 760 -16.69 19.22 -32.45
CA THR A 760 -16.90 18.10 -31.51
C THR A 760 -18.34 17.94 -31.01
N ILE A 761 -19.22 18.91 -31.26
CA ILE A 761 -20.61 18.88 -30.76
C ILE A 761 -21.40 17.75 -31.44
N ARG A 762 -21.96 16.84 -30.63
CA ARG A 762 -22.75 15.68 -31.08
C ARG A 762 -23.93 15.44 -30.15
N GLU A 763 -25.08 15.05 -30.70
CA GLU A 763 -26.26 14.65 -29.94
C GLU A 763 -25.99 13.35 -29.15
N HIS A 764 -26.24 13.36 -27.83
CA HIS A 764 -26.03 12.20 -26.96
C HIS A 764 -27.34 11.45 -26.70
N ARG A 765 -27.41 10.15 -27.04
CA ARG A 765 -28.64 9.33 -27.00
C ARG A 765 -28.68 8.37 -25.82
N ASP A 766 -28.77 8.91 -24.60
CA ASP A 766 -28.88 8.12 -23.36
C ASP A 766 -30.23 8.29 -22.66
N GLY A 767 -31.30 7.85 -23.35
CA GLY A 767 -32.63 7.64 -22.78
C GLY A 767 -33.32 8.84 -22.12
N GLY A 768 -32.81 10.06 -22.31
CA GLY A 768 -33.32 11.27 -21.65
C GLY A 768 -32.88 11.47 -20.19
N ASN A 769 -32.07 10.57 -19.62
CA ASN A 769 -31.74 10.57 -18.18
C ASN A 769 -30.34 11.12 -17.84
N ALA A 770 -29.53 11.44 -18.85
CA ALA A 770 -28.13 11.82 -18.68
C ALA A 770 -27.73 13.03 -19.55
N GLY A 771 -28.03 14.23 -19.04
CA GLY A 771 -27.56 15.51 -19.61
C GLY A 771 -28.64 16.28 -20.37
N GLY A 772 -28.51 17.60 -20.37
CA GLY A 772 -29.33 18.54 -21.12
C GLY A 772 -28.77 18.81 -22.52
N ILE A 773 -29.63 19.34 -23.39
CA ILE A 773 -29.34 19.59 -24.81
C ILE A 773 -28.61 20.93 -24.94
N PHE A 774 -27.51 20.96 -25.70
CA PHE A 774 -26.77 22.15 -26.13
C PHE A 774 -26.38 21.99 -27.61
N ASN A 775 -26.25 23.11 -28.34
CA ASN A 775 -25.93 23.11 -29.78
C ASN A 775 -24.67 23.94 -30.14
N ARG A 776 -24.16 24.74 -29.21
CA ARG A 776 -22.94 25.54 -29.36
C ARG A 776 -22.17 25.58 -28.05
N TYR A 777 -20.86 25.75 -28.11
CA TYR A 777 -20.09 26.30 -27.01
C TYR A 777 -20.00 27.82 -27.16
N ASN A 778 -20.08 28.55 -26.06
CA ASN A 778 -19.61 29.92 -26.01
C ASN A 778 -18.16 29.88 -25.54
N VAL A 779 -17.19 30.00 -26.44
CA VAL A 779 -15.77 30.08 -26.06
C VAL A 779 -15.53 31.46 -25.46
N ILE A 780 -14.97 31.49 -24.25
CA ILE A 780 -14.76 32.72 -23.47
C ILE A 780 -13.30 33.16 -23.60
N ARG A 781 -12.37 32.21 -23.62
CA ARG A 781 -10.94 32.46 -23.74
C ARG A 781 -10.20 31.21 -24.20
N ILE A 782 -9.23 31.37 -25.09
CA ILE A 782 -8.24 30.35 -25.46
C ILE A 782 -6.87 30.89 -25.02
N GLN A 783 -6.12 30.07 -24.28
CA GLN A 783 -4.79 30.42 -23.79
C GLN A 783 -3.78 29.41 -24.32
N LYS A 784 -2.76 29.84 -25.06
CA LYS A 784 -1.64 29.00 -25.50
C LYS A 784 -0.75 28.69 -24.30
N VAL A 785 -0.43 27.42 -24.10
CA VAL A 785 0.36 26.93 -22.99
C VAL A 785 1.81 26.81 -23.43
N VAL A 786 2.69 27.58 -22.81
CA VAL A 786 4.13 27.60 -23.09
C VAL A 786 4.88 27.03 -21.89
N ASN A 787 5.39 25.81 -22.01
CA ASN A 787 6.26 25.18 -21.00
C ASN A 787 7.43 24.45 -21.70
N LYS A 788 8.60 25.09 -21.67
CA LYS A 788 9.80 24.61 -22.36
C LYS A 788 10.26 23.22 -21.92
N LYS A 789 10.28 22.96 -20.61
CA LYS A 789 10.67 21.65 -20.05
C LYS A 789 9.73 20.52 -20.49
N LEU A 790 8.44 20.80 -20.58
CA LEU A 790 7.43 19.85 -21.02
C LEU A 790 7.49 19.64 -22.55
N ARG A 791 7.77 20.71 -23.31
CA ARG A 791 7.94 20.67 -24.77
C ARG A 791 9.17 19.87 -25.19
N GLU A 792 10.32 20.10 -24.57
CA GLU A 792 11.57 19.35 -24.80
C GLU A 792 11.37 17.84 -24.60
N ARG A 793 10.63 17.43 -23.56
CA ARG A 793 10.31 16.02 -23.30
C ARG A 793 9.30 15.44 -24.28
N PHE A 794 8.29 16.23 -24.68
CA PHE A 794 7.39 15.82 -25.75
C PHE A 794 8.14 15.57 -27.05
N CYS A 795 9.12 16.42 -27.41
CA CYS A 795 9.98 16.20 -28.57
C CYS A 795 10.88 14.95 -28.44
N HIS A 796 11.45 14.68 -27.26
CA HIS A 796 12.15 13.42 -27.00
C HIS A 796 11.23 12.21 -27.20
N ARG A 797 10.01 12.28 -26.67
CA ARG A 797 9.00 11.22 -26.78
C ARG A 797 8.53 11.00 -28.22
N GLN A 798 8.31 12.09 -28.97
CA GLN A 798 7.96 12.08 -30.39
C GLN A 798 9.03 11.34 -31.21
N LYS A 799 10.31 11.54 -30.87
CA LYS A 799 11.43 10.83 -31.50
C LYS A 799 11.42 9.33 -31.22
N GLU A 800 11.29 8.91 -29.95
CA GLU A 800 11.18 7.49 -29.55
C GLU A 800 10.04 6.77 -30.29
N VAL A 801 8.85 7.39 -30.36
CA VAL A 801 7.71 6.83 -31.10
C VAL A 801 8.03 6.70 -32.59
N SER A 802 8.73 7.68 -33.18
CA SER A 802 9.14 7.61 -34.58
C SER A 802 10.10 6.43 -34.83
N GLU A 803 11.09 6.22 -33.96
CA GLU A 803 12.07 5.13 -34.09
C GLU A 803 11.39 3.75 -33.98
N GLU A 804 10.41 3.60 -33.07
CA GLU A 804 9.62 2.37 -32.94
C GLU A 804 8.63 2.12 -34.09
N ASN A 805 8.28 3.16 -34.86
CA ASN A 805 7.21 3.16 -35.86
C ASN A 805 7.66 3.68 -37.24
N HIS A 806 8.78 3.16 -37.77
CA HIS A 806 9.25 3.42 -39.14
C HIS A 806 9.39 4.93 -39.47
N ASN A 807 9.97 5.70 -38.55
CA ASN A 807 10.13 7.16 -38.62
C ASN A 807 8.83 7.98 -38.65
N HIS A 808 7.68 7.39 -38.29
CA HIS A 808 6.39 8.09 -38.18
C HIS A 808 6.00 8.32 -36.72
N HIS A 809 5.99 9.58 -36.28
CA HIS A 809 5.69 9.97 -34.90
C HIS A 809 4.20 9.91 -34.50
N ASN A 810 3.30 9.60 -35.44
CA ASN A 810 1.85 9.37 -35.21
C ASN A 810 1.17 10.44 -34.33
N GLU A 811 1.41 11.71 -34.64
CA GLU A 811 0.90 12.80 -33.82
C GLU A 811 -0.59 13.08 -34.06
N ARG A 812 -1.29 13.44 -32.99
CA ARG A 812 -2.70 13.86 -32.98
C ARG A 812 -2.91 14.99 -31.98
N MET A 813 -3.89 15.84 -32.26
CA MET A 813 -4.42 16.82 -31.30
C MET A 813 -5.73 16.25 -30.72
N LEU A 814 -5.85 16.17 -29.40
CA LEU A 814 -6.99 15.55 -28.73
C LEU A 814 -7.42 16.35 -27.49
N PHE A 815 -8.73 16.50 -27.29
CA PHE A 815 -9.31 17.22 -26.15
C PHE A 815 -9.29 16.38 -24.86
N HIS A 816 -9.14 17.07 -23.73
CA HIS A 816 -9.11 16.49 -22.40
C HIS A 816 -9.83 17.38 -21.37
N GLY A 817 -10.80 16.82 -20.64
CA GLY A 817 -11.70 17.57 -19.75
C GLY A 817 -11.71 17.12 -18.28
N SER A 818 -10.56 16.76 -17.70
CA SER A 818 -10.49 16.24 -16.31
C SER A 818 -11.11 17.18 -15.26
N PRO A 819 -11.81 16.64 -14.23
CA PRO A 819 -12.30 17.43 -13.09
C PRO A 819 -11.16 18.05 -12.26
N PHE A 820 -9.91 17.61 -12.48
CA PHE A 820 -8.73 18.15 -11.82
C PHE A 820 -8.04 19.28 -12.60
N ILE A 821 -8.59 19.77 -13.74
CA ILE A 821 -7.96 20.84 -14.53
C ILE A 821 -7.62 22.08 -13.70
N ASN A 822 -8.53 22.55 -12.83
CA ASN A 822 -8.22 23.64 -11.89
C ASN A 822 -7.01 23.30 -11.00
N ALA A 823 -6.89 22.08 -10.50
CA ALA A 823 -5.75 21.66 -9.69
C ALA A 823 -4.46 21.52 -10.51
N ILE A 824 -4.54 21.16 -11.79
CA ILE A 824 -3.39 21.11 -12.72
C ILE A 824 -2.89 22.54 -13.03
N ILE A 825 -3.81 23.48 -13.29
CA ILE A 825 -3.49 24.90 -13.52
C ILE A 825 -2.87 25.52 -12.25
N HIS A 826 -3.46 25.29 -11.07
CA HIS A 826 -2.98 25.86 -9.80
C HIS A 826 -1.70 25.22 -9.25
N LYS A 827 -1.38 23.96 -9.59
CA LYS A 827 -0.18 23.24 -9.14
C LYS A 827 0.91 23.11 -10.22
N GLY A 828 0.70 23.74 -11.36
CA GLY A 828 1.59 23.72 -12.52
C GLY A 828 1.63 22.39 -13.27
N PHE A 829 2.06 22.47 -14.52
CA PHE A 829 2.32 21.32 -15.38
C PHE A 829 3.72 20.71 -15.04
N ASP A 830 3.83 20.17 -13.81
CA ASP A 830 5.01 19.47 -13.25
C ASP A 830 4.91 17.94 -13.46
N GLU A 831 6.03 17.22 -13.38
CA GLU A 831 6.17 15.76 -13.63
C GLU A 831 5.13 14.91 -12.89
N ARG A 832 4.73 15.32 -11.68
CA ARG A 832 3.76 14.61 -10.82
C ARG A 832 2.30 14.86 -11.19
N HIS A 833 1.99 15.92 -11.95
CA HIS A 833 0.63 16.34 -12.33
C HIS A 833 0.39 16.33 -13.86
N ALA A 834 1.45 16.44 -14.66
CA ALA A 834 1.46 16.06 -16.08
C ALA A 834 1.18 14.56 -16.28
N TYR A 835 1.31 13.77 -15.20
CA TYR A 835 0.64 12.48 -15.01
C TYR A 835 -0.89 12.67 -14.92
N ILE A 836 -1.53 12.97 -16.06
CA ILE A 836 -2.98 13.21 -16.18
C ILE A 836 -3.82 11.97 -15.75
N GLY A 837 -3.21 10.78 -15.65
CA GLY A 837 -3.81 9.55 -15.08
C GLY A 837 -3.34 9.13 -13.67
N GLY A 838 -2.69 10.03 -12.91
CA GLY A 838 -1.80 9.66 -11.79
C GLY A 838 -2.42 8.98 -10.56
N MET A 839 -3.61 9.37 -10.09
CA MET A 839 -4.07 9.00 -8.73
C MET A 839 -4.95 7.74 -8.59
N PHE A 840 -5.60 7.25 -9.66
CA PHE A 840 -6.64 6.20 -9.52
C PHE A 840 -6.56 5.03 -10.51
N GLY A 841 -5.48 4.90 -11.28
CA GLY A 841 -5.25 3.72 -12.14
C GLY A 841 -6.17 3.61 -13.37
N ALA A 842 -6.99 4.62 -13.65
CA ALA A 842 -7.65 4.77 -14.94
C ALA A 842 -6.63 5.18 -16.00
N GLY A 843 -6.66 4.53 -17.17
CA GLY A 843 -5.92 5.02 -18.35
C GLY A 843 -6.44 6.39 -18.78
N ILE A 844 -5.60 7.18 -19.44
CA ILE A 844 -6.01 8.47 -19.98
C ILE A 844 -6.84 8.18 -21.24
N TYR A 845 -8.14 8.44 -21.16
CA TYR A 845 -9.01 8.41 -22.32
C TYR A 845 -8.78 9.69 -23.11
N PHE A 846 -8.31 9.53 -24.33
CA PHE A 846 -8.45 10.53 -25.37
C PHE A 846 -9.16 9.84 -26.52
N ALA A 847 -10.16 10.46 -27.11
CA ALA A 847 -10.46 10.16 -28.50
C ALA A 847 -11.02 11.40 -29.16
N GLU A 848 -10.81 11.46 -30.47
CA GLU A 848 -11.38 12.41 -31.43
C GLU A 848 -12.87 12.68 -31.14
N ASN A 849 -13.61 11.66 -30.64
CA ASN A 849 -15.02 11.75 -30.25
C ASN A 849 -15.39 10.84 -29.05
N SER A 850 -14.57 10.71 -28.00
CA SER A 850 -14.83 9.75 -26.89
C SER A 850 -16.02 10.14 -26.00
N SER A 851 -16.95 9.21 -25.75
CA SER A 851 -18.07 9.43 -24.81
C SER A 851 -17.57 9.64 -23.37
N LYS A 852 -16.43 9.06 -22.97
CA LYS A 852 -15.81 9.23 -21.64
C LYS A 852 -15.04 10.54 -21.46
N SER A 853 -14.37 11.04 -22.50
CA SER A 853 -13.78 12.40 -22.44
C SER A 853 -14.91 13.43 -22.35
N ASN A 854 -15.94 13.21 -23.16
CA ASN A 854 -17.21 13.91 -23.16
C ASN A 854 -17.98 13.79 -21.83
N GLN A 855 -17.86 12.69 -21.08
CA GLN A 855 -18.47 12.58 -19.74
C GLN A 855 -17.97 13.66 -18.78
N TYR A 856 -16.67 13.95 -18.76
CA TYR A 856 -16.12 14.99 -17.89
C TYR A 856 -16.32 16.41 -18.46
N VAL A 857 -16.21 16.60 -19.78
CA VAL A 857 -16.54 17.85 -20.50
C VAL A 857 -18.03 18.26 -20.32
N TYR A 858 -18.95 17.29 -20.39
CA TYR A 858 -20.41 17.50 -20.35
C TYR A 858 -21.05 17.24 -18.98
N GLY A 859 -20.31 16.79 -17.96
CA GLY A 859 -20.83 16.54 -16.61
C GLY A 859 -21.71 15.29 -16.48
N ILE A 860 -21.52 14.31 -17.37
CA ILE A 860 -22.26 13.05 -17.42
C ILE A 860 -21.39 11.94 -16.79
N GLY A 861 -21.97 10.99 -16.06
CA GLY A 861 -21.28 9.72 -15.73
C GLY A 861 -20.14 9.75 -14.70
N GLY A 862 -20.00 10.78 -13.85
CA GLY A 862 -18.97 10.74 -12.79
C GLY A 862 -19.00 11.82 -11.69
N GLY A 863 -19.82 12.86 -11.82
CA GLY A 863 -19.92 13.95 -10.84
C GLY A 863 -21.37 14.41 -10.59
N THR A 864 -21.58 15.11 -9.48
CA THR A 864 -22.90 15.60 -9.00
C THR A 864 -23.43 16.83 -9.76
N GLY A 865 -22.99 17.05 -11.00
CA GLY A 865 -23.12 18.34 -11.68
C GLY A 865 -22.18 19.41 -11.12
N CYS A 866 -22.33 20.66 -11.56
CA CYS A 866 -21.52 21.74 -11.01
C CYS A 866 -21.79 21.91 -9.50
N PRO A 867 -20.78 22.15 -8.64
CA PRO A 867 -20.98 22.13 -7.18
C PRO A 867 -22.06 23.10 -6.69
N THR A 868 -22.15 24.27 -7.32
CA THR A 868 -23.07 25.36 -6.96
C THR A 868 -24.53 25.04 -7.30
N HIS A 869 -24.83 24.63 -8.53
CA HIS A 869 -26.22 24.46 -9.00
C HIS A 869 -26.67 22.99 -9.02
N LYS A 870 -25.76 22.03 -8.79
CA LYS A 870 -25.99 20.57 -8.82
C LYS A 870 -26.62 20.05 -10.12
N ASP A 871 -26.52 20.84 -11.18
CA ASP A 871 -26.96 20.51 -12.53
C ASP A 871 -25.80 19.96 -13.34
N ARG A 872 -26.01 18.78 -13.93
CA ARG A 872 -25.05 18.09 -14.81
C ARG A 872 -24.74 18.91 -16.06
N SER A 873 -25.74 19.60 -16.60
CA SER A 873 -25.65 20.42 -17.80
C SER A 873 -25.93 21.89 -17.51
N CYS A 874 -25.40 22.39 -16.39
CA CYS A 874 -25.49 23.80 -16.03
C CYS A 874 -24.95 24.70 -17.15
N TYR A 875 -25.85 25.49 -17.76
CA TYR A 875 -25.55 26.47 -18.80
C TYR A 875 -24.99 27.79 -18.27
N ILE A 876 -24.82 27.94 -16.94
CA ILE A 876 -24.40 29.19 -16.29
C ILE A 876 -22.90 29.17 -15.93
N CYS A 877 -22.39 28.02 -15.48
CA CYS A 877 -21.00 27.91 -15.05
C CYS A 877 -20.03 27.84 -16.24
N HIS A 878 -18.95 28.63 -16.17
CA HIS A 878 -17.79 28.46 -17.03
C HIS A 878 -17.11 27.11 -16.73
N ARG A 879 -16.54 26.50 -17.77
CA ARG A 879 -15.83 25.22 -17.76
C ARG A 879 -14.48 25.39 -18.44
N GLN A 880 -13.57 24.46 -18.19
CA GLN A 880 -12.24 24.45 -18.77
C GLN A 880 -11.92 23.09 -19.37
N MET A 881 -11.24 23.07 -20.51
CA MET A 881 -10.68 21.88 -21.14
C MET A 881 -9.27 22.17 -21.66
N LEU A 882 -8.45 21.13 -21.79
CA LEU A 882 -7.15 21.20 -22.45
C LEU A 882 -7.26 20.61 -23.86
N PHE A 883 -6.60 21.24 -24.82
CA PHE A 883 -6.36 20.68 -26.15
C PHE A 883 -4.90 20.26 -26.23
N CYS A 884 -4.65 18.95 -26.30
CA CYS A 884 -3.33 18.37 -26.09
C CYS A 884 -2.79 17.73 -27.37
N ARG A 885 -1.50 17.97 -27.62
CA ARG A 885 -0.68 17.27 -28.61
C ARG A 885 -0.21 15.94 -28.03
N VAL A 886 -0.47 14.84 -28.74
CA VAL A 886 -0.13 13.47 -28.33
C VAL A 886 0.55 12.70 -29.46
N THR A 887 1.39 11.71 -29.13
CA THR A 887 2.06 10.82 -30.09
C THR A 887 1.65 9.38 -29.79
N LEU A 888 1.03 8.71 -30.77
CA LEU A 888 0.39 7.40 -30.57
C LEU A 888 1.31 6.25 -30.97
N GLY A 889 1.58 5.35 -30.03
CA GLY A 889 2.42 4.16 -30.24
C GLY A 889 1.74 3.07 -31.09
N LYS A 890 2.33 1.87 -31.10
CA LYS A 890 1.73 0.72 -31.80
C LYS A 890 0.37 0.38 -31.20
N SER A 891 -0.65 0.40 -32.05
CA SER A 891 -2.04 0.21 -31.66
C SER A 891 -2.40 -1.26 -31.48
N PHE A 892 -2.95 -1.62 -30.32
CA PHE A 892 -3.40 -2.98 -30.01
C PHE A 892 -4.93 -3.14 -30.13
N LEU A 893 -5.37 -4.28 -30.67
CA LEU A 893 -6.78 -4.65 -30.75
C LEU A 893 -7.33 -5.08 -29.37
N GLN A 894 -8.56 -4.64 -29.09
CA GLN A 894 -9.24 -4.67 -27.78
C GLN A 894 -9.20 -6.01 -27.00
N PHE A 895 -9.12 -7.17 -27.66
CA PHE A 895 -9.14 -8.49 -27.01
C PHE A 895 -7.94 -8.79 -26.10
N SER A 896 -6.83 -8.06 -26.22
CA SER A 896 -5.62 -8.28 -25.40
C SER A 896 -5.56 -7.43 -24.11
N THR A 897 -6.51 -6.51 -23.93
CA THR A 897 -6.44 -5.41 -22.94
C THR A 897 -6.45 -5.84 -21.48
N MET A 898 -7.14 -6.91 -21.10
CA MET A 898 -7.18 -7.38 -19.71
C MET A 898 -5.81 -7.87 -19.19
N LYS A 899 -4.84 -8.15 -20.08
CA LYS A 899 -3.46 -8.47 -19.69
C LYS A 899 -2.58 -7.23 -19.47
N MET A 900 -2.98 -6.06 -19.98
CA MET A 900 -2.16 -4.84 -19.96
C MET A 900 -2.21 -4.06 -18.65
N ALA A 901 -3.27 -4.17 -17.84
CA ALA A 901 -3.35 -3.51 -16.53
C ALA A 901 -2.25 -3.95 -15.55
N HIS A 902 -1.55 -5.04 -15.86
CA HIS A 902 -0.45 -5.62 -15.09
C HIS A 902 0.85 -5.76 -15.91
N ALA A 903 0.95 -5.11 -17.08
CA ALA A 903 2.18 -5.11 -17.87
C ALA A 903 3.24 -4.16 -17.29
N PRO A 904 4.55 -4.38 -17.56
CA PRO A 904 5.60 -3.42 -17.20
C PRO A 904 5.38 -2.05 -17.88
N PRO A 905 5.98 -0.96 -17.37
CA PRO A 905 5.97 0.34 -18.04
C PRO A 905 6.48 0.24 -19.48
N GLY A 906 5.75 0.82 -20.43
CA GLY A 906 6.11 0.80 -21.85
C GLY A 906 5.06 1.48 -22.73
N HIS A 907 5.41 1.67 -23.99
CA HIS A 907 4.70 2.52 -24.97
C HIS A 907 3.49 1.81 -25.59
N HIS A 908 2.28 2.07 -25.09
CA HIS A 908 1.09 1.32 -25.49
C HIS A 908 -0.18 2.18 -25.57
N SER A 909 -0.64 2.40 -26.79
CA SER A 909 -1.95 2.99 -27.10
C SER A 909 -2.93 1.88 -27.51
N VAL A 910 -4.12 1.85 -26.92
CA VAL A 910 -5.15 0.83 -27.19
C VAL A 910 -6.30 1.43 -27.98
N ILE A 911 -6.72 0.78 -29.08
CA ILE A 911 -7.94 1.14 -29.81
C ILE A 911 -9.11 0.28 -29.31
N GLY A 912 -10.03 0.91 -28.60
CA GLY A 912 -11.27 0.31 -28.09
C GLY A 912 -12.44 0.51 -29.06
N ARG A 913 -13.36 -0.47 -29.09
CA ARG A 913 -14.71 -0.23 -29.62
C ARG A 913 -15.48 0.69 -28.66
N PRO A 914 -16.31 1.60 -29.17
CA PRO A 914 -17.12 2.48 -28.33
C PRO A 914 -18.08 1.70 -27.42
N SER A 915 -18.40 2.31 -26.28
CA SER A 915 -19.37 1.76 -25.33
C SER A 915 -20.75 1.54 -25.97
N VAL A 916 -21.54 0.61 -25.43
CA VAL A 916 -22.97 0.50 -25.77
C VAL A 916 -23.63 1.85 -25.49
N ASN A 917 -24.41 2.37 -26.45
CA ASN A 917 -25.00 3.72 -26.48
C ASN A 917 -24.00 4.90 -26.56
N GLY A 918 -22.71 4.64 -26.81
CA GLY A 918 -21.69 5.66 -27.08
C GLY A 918 -21.66 6.14 -28.54
N LEU A 919 -20.77 7.09 -28.84
CA LEU A 919 -20.53 7.61 -30.19
C LEU A 919 -19.92 6.54 -31.10
N ALA A 920 -20.23 6.54 -32.39
CA ALA A 920 -19.89 5.45 -33.33
C ALA A 920 -18.39 5.35 -33.74
N TYR A 921 -17.48 6.03 -33.04
CA TYR A 921 -16.06 6.14 -33.37
C TYR A 921 -15.19 5.33 -32.40
N ALA A 922 -13.97 5.01 -32.81
CA ALA A 922 -13.02 4.29 -31.97
C ALA A 922 -12.52 5.16 -30.80
N GLU A 923 -12.37 4.56 -29.62
CA GLU A 923 -11.82 5.23 -28.43
C GLU A 923 -10.35 4.86 -28.25
N TYR A 924 -9.47 5.82 -27.95
CA TYR A 924 -8.10 5.51 -27.56
C TYR A 924 -7.95 5.52 -26.04
N VAL A 925 -7.26 4.52 -25.50
CA VAL A 925 -6.80 4.52 -24.11
C VAL A 925 -5.29 4.56 -24.11
N ILE A 926 -4.75 5.66 -23.59
CA ILE A 926 -3.35 5.91 -23.37
C ILE A 926 -3.00 5.46 -21.94
N TYR A 927 -2.08 4.51 -21.80
CA TYR A 927 -1.70 3.97 -20.50
C TYR A 927 -0.48 4.67 -19.89
N ARG A 928 -0.28 4.46 -18.58
CA ARG A 928 0.73 5.09 -17.71
C ARG A 928 2.10 5.26 -18.40
N GLY A 929 2.53 6.51 -18.59
CA GLY A 929 3.88 6.88 -19.02
C GLY A 929 3.94 7.77 -20.26
N GLU A 930 2.88 7.83 -21.08
CA GLU A 930 2.85 8.68 -22.28
C GLU A 930 2.64 10.16 -21.89
N GLN A 931 3.58 11.02 -22.27
CA GLN A 931 3.54 12.46 -21.99
C GLN A 931 2.81 13.19 -23.13
N ALA A 932 1.58 13.63 -22.85
CA ALA A 932 0.85 14.57 -23.69
C ALA A 932 1.36 16.00 -23.42
N TYR A 933 1.57 16.80 -24.47
CA TYR A 933 1.84 18.23 -24.32
C TYR A 933 0.50 18.99 -24.36
N PRO A 934 0.08 19.67 -23.28
CA PRO A 934 -1.07 20.56 -23.32
C PRO A 934 -0.68 21.78 -24.15
N GLU A 935 -1.32 21.98 -25.30
CA GLU A 935 -1.00 23.07 -26.23
C GLU A 935 -1.86 24.30 -25.94
N TYR A 936 -3.15 24.09 -25.64
CA TYR A 936 -4.09 25.16 -25.33
C TYR A 936 -4.96 24.82 -24.12
N LEU A 937 -5.25 25.84 -23.30
CA LEU A 937 -6.28 25.83 -22.27
C LEU A 937 -7.48 26.65 -22.76
N ILE A 938 -8.64 26.01 -22.86
CA ILE A 938 -9.87 26.63 -23.37
C ILE A 938 -10.87 26.80 -22.23
N THR A 939 -11.31 28.03 -21.99
CA THR A 939 -12.41 28.37 -21.07
C THR A 939 -13.68 28.65 -21.87
N TYR A 940 -14.78 28.00 -21.51
CA TYR A 940 -16.02 28.01 -22.30
C TYR A 940 -17.27 27.81 -21.45
N GLN A 941 -18.44 28.01 -22.05
CA GLN A 941 -19.77 27.78 -21.48
C GLN A 941 -20.62 26.99 -22.49
N ILE A 942 -21.57 26.17 -22.03
CA ILE A 942 -22.47 25.41 -22.92
C ILE A 942 -23.75 26.21 -23.21
N VAL A 943 -24.18 26.24 -24.47
CA VAL A 943 -25.34 27.05 -24.92
C VAL A 943 -26.53 26.15 -25.26
N LYS A 944 -27.65 26.36 -24.57
CA LYS A 944 -28.91 25.66 -24.82
C LYS A 944 -29.49 26.04 -26.20
N PRO A 945 -30.10 25.10 -26.97
CA PRO A 945 -30.80 25.47 -28.20
C PRO A 945 -31.98 26.37 -27.87
N GLU A 946 -32.21 27.36 -28.74
CA GLU A 946 -33.41 28.18 -28.68
C GLU A 946 -34.65 27.31 -28.89
N ALA A 947 -35.65 27.49 -28.04
CA ALA A 947 -36.91 26.78 -28.22
C ALA A 947 -37.63 27.33 -29.46
N PRO A 948 -38.18 26.48 -30.36
CA PRO A 948 -38.97 26.97 -31.47
C PRO A 948 -40.16 27.77 -30.93
N SER A 949 -40.35 28.98 -31.44
CA SER A 949 -41.41 29.88 -31.00
C SER A 949 -42.78 29.21 -31.17
N GLN A 950 -43.52 29.08 -30.08
CA GLN A 950 -44.88 28.53 -30.10
C GLN A 950 -45.82 29.53 -30.80
N THR A 951 -45.94 29.44 -32.12
CA THR A 951 -47.08 30.01 -32.84
C THR A 951 -48.36 29.31 -32.41
N ALA A 952 -49.36 30.08 -32.03
CA ALA A 952 -50.57 29.59 -31.38
C ALA A 952 -51.46 28.73 -32.29
N THR A 953 -51.67 27.46 -31.94
CA THR A 953 -52.78 26.60 -32.39
C THR A 953 -53.01 25.46 -31.39
N ALA A 954 -53.75 25.71 -30.31
CA ALA A 954 -54.23 24.67 -29.39
C ALA A 954 -55.51 25.09 -28.64
N ALA A 955 -56.52 25.52 -29.39
CA ALA A 955 -57.85 25.77 -28.87
C ALA A 955 -58.91 25.23 -29.82
N GLU A 956 -58.97 23.90 -30.00
CA GLU A 956 -60.24 23.24 -30.25
C GLU A 956 -60.23 21.73 -29.96
N GLN A 957 -61.42 21.23 -29.60
CA GLN A 957 -61.83 19.82 -29.59
C GLN A 957 -61.23 18.90 -28.52
N LYS A 958 -61.78 19.09 -27.31
CA LYS A 958 -62.17 17.96 -26.44
C LYS A 958 -63.23 17.10 -27.13
N THR A 959 -63.08 15.78 -27.10
CA THR A 959 -64.10 14.79 -26.70
C THR A 959 -63.37 13.53 -26.24
#